data_AF-A0A5C9DZM2-F1
#
_entry.id   AF-A0A5C9DZM2-F1
#
_cell.length_a   1.000
_cell.length_b   1.000
_cell.length_c   1.000
_cell.angle_alpha   90.00
_cell.angle_beta   90.00
_cell.angle_gamma   90.00
#
_symmetry.space_group_name_H-M   'P 1'
#
loop_
_entity.id
_entity.type
_entity.pdbx_description
1 polymer ?
#
loop_
_entity_poly.entity_id
_entity_poly.type
_entity_poly.pdbx_seq_one_letter_code
_entity_poly.pdbx_strand_id
1 'polypeptide(L)'
;MSTAGGAAESLTLIHETVAVLEMNATHIVHDTSYLYAACSDQRVRVISREDWQIKAVLGETSSEPLSVHVDDEHIYATCEKRVYVWKKETWGMLGWFELSYQAVTSTLRGDYLYVGAKEGRLVAIKKDTHETSSWQLHKTDITTLWSDETHICTGTKKSVPTVWSHKKNNQPEELHVLNQKIKGAIVTGNEDYIIAGVSADAIHVWDRIDWKLVQTFSSDTSDPLTGLWANEHFVVASINSNYIGVWDIKRSMFIGKVKVNGYKANDIDAAGKHVFLASDDGLVILELLLNELTLDLSTPEAHDLGVSLLKTSPYDVLEEVLKLRNKGDKLVQNDEFLEAVTAFEKALQLLIDNTSVLNEVPEERQKMMNEINSRLGTALLKTKISEIQRLDAEIEQISDELDLTGRTVRDDEAVDKLWEEASRAIKESRVLAEAQAGNILSYQLSFVTDNLENDLEDAREKMAQYREKINQALALTHSIDSEWRWMERRRTSLNERKSFLEGAISQLEDRLDEAEEEDEEEVKQIISTAIAEHRRVLDQISRILSASESDDELQSTLDSRDEALDAISGLLSVMPKKRMAMLQMKNPEEQKLELERLISAIQQALQTARKHKLKEEVIQLQNEMNGINSLYEDIVGKIEDESAEETTTTKKEKVA
;
A
#
# COMPACT_ATOMS: atom_id res chain seq x y z
N MET A 1 -14.87 13.29 -71.21
CA MET A 1 -13.65 12.83 -70.52
C MET A 1 -13.95 12.93 -69.03
N SER A 2 -14.42 11.81 -68.46
CA SER A 2 -14.71 11.68 -67.03
C SER A 2 -13.41 11.39 -66.29
N THR A 3 -13.07 12.25 -65.35
CA THR A 3 -12.06 11.99 -64.32
C THR A 3 -12.66 10.99 -63.34
N ALA A 4 -12.19 9.75 -63.39
CA ALA A 4 -12.48 8.74 -62.38
C ALA A 4 -11.78 9.14 -61.08
N GLY A 5 -12.56 9.50 -60.07
CA GLY A 5 -12.10 9.55 -58.69
C GLY A 5 -11.95 8.12 -58.20
N GLY A 6 -10.76 7.77 -57.69
CA GLY A 6 -10.57 6.54 -56.93
C GLY A 6 -11.42 6.64 -55.66
N ALA A 7 -12.40 5.75 -55.54
CA ALA A 7 -13.13 5.55 -54.31
C ALA A 7 -12.15 5.02 -53.26
N ALA A 8 -12.04 5.70 -52.12
CA ALA A 8 -11.42 5.12 -50.94
C ALA A 8 -12.21 3.85 -50.58
N GLU A 9 -11.55 2.70 -50.49
CA GLU A 9 -12.18 1.46 -50.05
C GLU A 9 -12.75 1.68 -48.64
N SER A 10 -14.06 1.57 -48.50
CA SER A 10 -14.74 1.72 -47.21
C SER A 10 -14.48 0.47 -46.36
N LEU A 11 -13.76 0.64 -45.26
CA LEU A 11 -13.61 -0.40 -44.23
C LEU A 11 -15.00 -0.89 -43.80
N THR A 12 -15.22 -2.20 -43.86
CA THR A 12 -16.52 -2.81 -43.50
C THR A 12 -16.37 -3.57 -42.19
N LEU A 13 -16.99 -3.05 -41.14
CA LEU A 13 -17.09 -3.72 -39.84
C LEU A 13 -18.35 -4.60 -39.80
N ILE A 14 -18.18 -5.88 -39.54
CA ILE A 14 -19.25 -6.86 -39.30
C ILE A 14 -19.05 -7.54 -37.94
N HIS A 15 -20.01 -8.35 -37.51
CA HIS A 15 -19.91 -9.13 -36.28
C HIS A 15 -20.38 -10.56 -36.52
N GLU A 16 -19.83 -11.49 -35.74
CA GLU A 16 -20.32 -12.85 -35.59
C GLU A 16 -20.76 -13.07 -34.13
N THR A 17 -21.90 -13.72 -33.94
CA THR A 17 -22.36 -14.11 -32.59
C THR A 17 -21.69 -15.41 -32.20
N VAL A 18 -20.81 -15.35 -31.19
CA VAL A 18 -20.09 -16.51 -30.66
C VAL A 18 -20.99 -17.32 -29.73
N ALA A 19 -21.68 -16.64 -28.82
CA ALA A 19 -22.60 -17.27 -27.88
C ALA A 19 -23.70 -16.30 -27.44
N VAL A 20 -24.85 -16.86 -27.09
CA VAL A 20 -25.97 -16.16 -26.46
C VAL A 20 -26.36 -16.96 -25.24
N LEU A 21 -26.37 -16.31 -24.08
CA LEU A 21 -26.75 -16.94 -22.82
C LEU A 21 -28.06 -16.33 -22.33
N GLU A 22 -29.05 -17.19 -22.06
CA GLU A 22 -30.38 -16.80 -21.61
C GLU A 22 -30.35 -16.32 -20.15
N MET A 23 -30.02 -15.05 -19.96
CA MET A 23 -30.06 -14.36 -18.67
C MET A 23 -30.31 -12.87 -18.89
N ASN A 24 -31.08 -12.25 -18.00
CA ASN A 24 -31.20 -10.80 -17.97
C ASN A 24 -30.00 -10.25 -17.20
N ALA A 25 -29.06 -9.65 -17.92
CA ALA A 25 -27.83 -9.10 -17.38
C ALA A 25 -27.89 -7.57 -17.33
N THR A 26 -27.57 -7.00 -16.18
CA THR A 26 -27.55 -5.56 -15.92
C THR A 26 -26.18 -4.94 -16.12
N HIS A 27 -25.13 -5.65 -15.70
CA HIS A 27 -23.74 -5.21 -15.74
C HIS A 27 -22.82 -6.41 -15.87
N ILE A 28 -21.68 -6.20 -16.53
CA ILE A 28 -20.70 -7.24 -16.81
C ILE A 28 -19.28 -6.78 -16.54
N VAL A 29 -18.42 -7.72 -16.15
CA VAL A 29 -16.98 -7.51 -16.04
C VAL A 29 -16.28 -8.83 -16.32
N HIS A 30 -15.06 -8.78 -16.83
CA HIS A 30 -14.26 -9.98 -17.07
C HIS A 30 -12.93 -9.95 -16.31
N ASP A 31 -12.38 -11.14 -16.08
CA ASP A 31 -10.96 -11.34 -15.83
C ASP A 31 -10.38 -12.25 -16.93
N THR A 32 -9.15 -12.74 -16.75
CA THR A 32 -8.49 -13.61 -17.73
C THR A 32 -9.24 -14.91 -18.02
N SER A 33 -10.02 -15.42 -17.06
CA SER A 33 -10.60 -16.78 -17.12
C SER A 33 -12.12 -16.78 -17.19
N TYR A 34 -12.77 -15.78 -16.61
CA TYR A 34 -14.21 -15.75 -16.42
C TYR A 34 -14.82 -14.40 -16.83
N LEU A 35 -16.07 -14.47 -17.25
CA LEU A 35 -16.99 -13.35 -17.42
C LEU A 35 -18.00 -13.41 -16.28
N TYR A 36 -18.22 -12.28 -15.62
CA TYR A 36 -19.09 -12.13 -14.48
C TYR A 36 -20.29 -11.27 -14.87
N ALA A 37 -21.50 -11.75 -14.65
CA ALA A 37 -22.73 -11.04 -14.99
C ALA A 37 -23.60 -10.81 -13.76
N ALA A 38 -23.86 -9.54 -13.44
CA ALA A 38 -24.92 -9.13 -12.53
C ALA A 38 -26.27 -9.34 -13.22
N CYS A 39 -27.19 -10.06 -12.58
CA CYS A 39 -28.45 -10.46 -13.20
C CYS A 39 -29.67 -9.98 -12.40
N SER A 40 -30.75 -9.63 -13.11
CA SER A 40 -31.98 -9.10 -12.49
C SER A 40 -32.71 -10.10 -11.60
N ASP A 41 -32.38 -11.40 -11.71
CA ASP A 41 -32.88 -12.48 -10.85
C ASP A 41 -32.12 -12.61 -9.52
N GLN A 42 -31.51 -11.52 -9.04
CA GLN A 42 -30.82 -11.39 -7.76
C GLN A 42 -29.57 -12.27 -7.61
N ARG A 43 -28.96 -12.62 -8.74
CA ARG A 43 -27.81 -13.52 -8.82
C ARG A 43 -26.68 -12.91 -9.62
N VAL A 44 -25.47 -13.35 -9.33
CA VAL A 44 -24.30 -13.13 -10.17
C VAL A 44 -23.92 -14.47 -10.81
N ARG A 45 -23.75 -14.49 -12.13
CA ARG A 45 -23.33 -15.70 -12.86
C ARG A 45 -21.86 -15.57 -13.24
N VAL A 46 -21.13 -16.64 -13.02
CA VAL A 46 -19.73 -16.78 -13.42
C VAL A 46 -19.68 -17.72 -14.61
N ILE A 47 -19.16 -17.21 -15.72
CA ILE A 47 -19.16 -17.89 -17.02
C ILE A 47 -17.71 -18.06 -17.45
N SER A 48 -17.33 -19.27 -17.86
CA SER A 48 -15.97 -19.53 -18.36
C SER A 48 -15.78 -18.91 -19.74
N ARG A 49 -14.65 -18.23 -19.96
CA ARG A 49 -14.29 -17.63 -21.25
C ARG A 49 -13.75 -18.65 -22.25
N GLU A 50 -13.47 -19.89 -21.83
CA GLU A 50 -12.99 -20.96 -22.69
C GLU A 50 -14.14 -21.64 -23.45
N ASP A 51 -15.25 -21.92 -22.76
CA ASP A 51 -16.37 -22.74 -23.25
C ASP A 51 -17.75 -22.04 -23.17
N TRP A 52 -17.78 -20.81 -22.65
CA TRP A 52 -19.00 -20.01 -22.41
C TRP A 52 -20.05 -20.71 -21.55
N GLN A 53 -19.62 -21.66 -20.72
CA GLN A 53 -20.51 -22.36 -19.78
C GLN A 53 -20.56 -21.66 -18.42
N ILE A 54 -21.73 -21.69 -17.78
CA ILE A 54 -21.89 -21.21 -16.40
C ILE A 54 -21.13 -22.16 -15.48
N LYS A 55 -20.11 -21.63 -14.80
CA LYS A 55 -19.29 -22.36 -13.82
C LYS A 55 -19.84 -22.22 -12.40
N ALA A 56 -20.37 -21.04 -12.07
CA ALA A 56 -20.99 -20.80 -10.76
C ALA A 56 -22.16 -19.82 -10.86
N VAL A 57 -23.09 -19.94 -9.91
CA VAL A 57 -24.20 -19.03 -9.70
C VAL A 57 -24.16 -18.57 -8.25
N LEU A 58 -23.91 -17.29 -8.03
CA LEU A 58 -23.73 -16.65 -6.73
C LEU A 58 -25.02 -15.88 -6.37
N GLY A 59 -25.52 -15.98 -5.15
CA GLY A 59 -26.79 -15.39 -4.70
C GLY A 59 -27.41 -16.18 -3.54
N GLU A 60 -28.59 -15.89 -2.99
CA GLU A 60 -29.65 -14.91 -3.29
C GLU A 60 -29.35 -13.55 -2.64
N THR A 61 -29.09 -12.53 -3.46
CA THR A 61 -28.86 -11.17 -2.94
C THR A 61 -30.16 -10.52 -2.49
N SER A 62 -30.08 -9.51 -1.63
CA SER A 62 -31.28 -8.83 -1.07
C SER A 62 -32.10 -8.03 -2.09
N SER A 63 -31.49 -7.68 -3.21
CA SER A 63 -32.10 -6.96 -4.34
C SER A 63 -31.24 -7.21 -5.57
N GLU A 64 -31.76 -6.90 -6.76
CA GLU A 64 -31.04 -6.99 -8.03
C GLU A 64 -29.65 -6.34 -7.93
N PRO A 65 -28.57 -7.10 -8.23
CA PRO A 65 -27.23 -6.55 -8.44
C PRO A 65 -27.24 -5.49 -9.54
N LEU A 66 -26.83 -4.28 -9.16
CA LEU A 66 -26.71 -3.12 -10.05
C LEU A 66 -25.39 -3.14 -10.81
N SER A 67 -24.35 -3.69 -10.20
CA SER A 67 -23.00 -3.82 -10.78
C SER A 67 -22.25 -4.98 -10.14
N VAL A 68 -21.32 -5.55 -10.90
CA VAL A 68 -20.40 -6.61 -10.45
C VAL A 68 -18.97 -6.19 -10.77
N HIS A 69 -18.07 -6.43 -9.82
CA HIS A 69 -16.64 -6.14 -9.93
C HIS A 69 -15.83 -7.31 -9.39
N VAL A 70 -14.61 -7.48 -9.88
CA VAL A 70 -13.71 -8.55 -9.45
C VAL A 70 -12.30 -8.02 -9.24
N ASP A 71 -11.62 -8.54 -8.21
CA ASP A 71 -10.17 -8.42 -8.07
C ASP A 71 -9.53 -9.82 -8.15
N ASP A 72 -8.29 -9.97 -7.69
CA ASP A 72 -7.56 -11.23 -7.76
C ASP A 72 -8.18 -12.32 -6.88
N GLU A 73 -8.82 -11.94 -5.77
CA GLU A 73 -9.28 -12.88 -4.74
C GLU A 73 -10.81 -12.95 -4.60
N HIS A 74 -11.51 -11.87 -4.95
CA HIS A 74 -12.89 -11.63 -4.56
C HIS A 74 -13.77 -11.14 -5.70
N ILE A 75 -15.08 -11.38 -5.55
CA ILE A 75 -16.16 -10.92 -6.42
C ILE A 75 -17.07 -10.04 -5.57
N TYR A 76 -17.38 -8.85 -6.06
CA TYR A 76 -18.21 -7.86 -5.40
C TYR A 76 -19.47 -7.63 -6.22
N ALA A 77 -20.64 -7.82 -5.61
CA ALA A 77 -21.91 -7.44 -6.23
C ALA A 77 -22.53 -6.28 -5.44
N THR A 78 -22.68 -5.13 -6.09
CA THR A 78 -23.35 -3.97 -5.50
C THR A 78 -24.84 -4.07 -5.74
N CYS A 79 -25.61 -4.21 -4.68
CA CYS A 79 -27.06 -4.16 -4.64
C CYS A 79 -27.52 -2.83 -4.01
N GLU A 80 -28.83 -2.57 -3.99
CA GLU A 80 -29.38 -1.28 -3.55
C GLU A 80 -28.91 -0.86 -2.16
N LYS A 81 -28.82 -1.77 -1.20
CA LYS A 81 -28.43 -1.49 0.20
C LYS A 81 -27.20 -2.23 0.67
N ARG A 82 -26.64 -3.12 -0.15
CA ARG A 82 -25.57 -4.02 0.26
C ARG A 82 -24.57 -4.24 -0.85
N VAL A 83 -23.32 -4.44 -0.48
CA VAL A 83 -22.31 -4.99 -1.38
C VAL A 83 -21.97 -6.38 -0.88
N TYR A 84 -22.26 -7.41 -1.66
CA TYR A 84 -21.94 -8.80 -1.33
C TYR A 84 -20.55 -9.16 -1.82
N VAL A 85 -19.84 -10.00 -1.05
CA VAL A 85 -18.48 -10.43 -1.36
C VAL A 85 -18.40 -11.96 -1.36
N TRP A 86 -17.83 -12.52 -2.42
CA TRP A 86 -17.52 -13.95 -2.54
C TRP A 86 -16.03 -14.17 -2.81
N LYS A 87 -15.49 -15.29 -2.34
CA LYS A 87 -14.12 -15.72 -2.67
C LYS A 87 -14.11 -16.38 -4.06
N LYS A 88 -13.23 -15.95 -4.98
CA LYS A 88 -13.14 -16.48 -6.35
C LYS A 88 -12.77 -17.96 -6.40
N GLU A 89 -11.84 -18.38 -5.55
CA GLU A 89 -11.33 -19.76 -5.54
C GLU A 89 -12.43 -20.79 -5.22
N THR A 90 -13.31 -20.47 -4.27
CA THR A 90 -14.30 -21.42 -3.72
C THR A 90 -15.74 -21.08 -4.09
N TRP A 91 -15.98 -19.88 -4.64
CA TRP A 91 -17.30 -19.29 -4.86
C TRP A 91 -18.11 -19.11 -3.56
N GLY A 92 -17.47 -19.25 -2.39
CA GLY A 92 -18.11 -19.12 -1.09
C GLY A 92 -18.36 -17.65 -0.73
N MET A 93 -19.56 -17.35 -0.24
CA MET A 93 -19.89 -16.00 0.25
C MET A 93 -19.10 -15.71 1.53
N LEU A 94 -18.35 -14.61 1.54
CA LEU A 94 -17.61 -14.15 2.71
C LEU A 94 -18.49 -13.27 3.61
N GLY A 95 -19.35 -12.46 3.02
CA GLY A 95 -20.23 -11.54 3.75
C GLY A 95 -20.81 -10.46 2.86
N TRP A 96 -21.25 -9.37 3.49
CA TRP A 96 -21.70 -8.17 2.80
C TRP A 96 -21.40 -6.90 3.60
N PHE A 97 -21.23 -5.79 2.90
CA PHE A 97 -21.19 -4.44 3.47
C PHE A 97 -22.59 -3.84 3.43
N GLU A 98 -23.07 -3.30 4.54
CA GLU A 98 -24.33 -2.54 4.57
C GLU A 98 -24.05 -1.09 4.16
N LEU A 99 -24.79 -0.59 3.19
CA LEU A 99 -24.66 0.77 2.69
C LEU A 99 -25.58 1.71 3.45
N SER A 100 -25.03 2.85 3.89
CA SER A 100 -25.84 3.90 4.52
C SER A 100 -26.76 4.64 3.53
N TYR A 101 -26.49 4.51 2.22
CA TYR A 101 -27.21 5.16 1.14
C TYR A 101 -27.58 4.16 0.07
N GLN A 102 -28.68 4.40 -0.64
CA GLN A 102 -29.11 3.54 -1.74
C GLN A 102 -28.12 3.65 -2.91
N ALA A 103 -27.47 2.55 -3.26
CA ALA A 103 -26.56 2.46 -4.40
C ALA A 103 -27.31 2.66 -5.73
N VAL A 104 -26.58 3.17 -6.71
CA VAL A 104 -27.03 3.35 -8.09
C VAL A 104 -26.01 2.74 -9.07
N THR A 105 -24.72 2.87 -8.78
CA THR A 105 -23.62 2.31 -9.57
C THR A 105 -22.41 2.07 -8.65
N SER A 106 -21.42 1.32 -9.10
CA SER A 106 -20.14 1.24 -8.43
C SER A 106 -19.00 0.97 -9.40
N THR A 107 -17.77 1.19 -8.95
CA THR A 107 -16.54 0.83 -9.64
C THR A 107 -15.51 0.38 -8.60
N LEU A 108 -14.66 -0.58 -8.97
CA LEU A 108 -13.62 -1.12 -8.11
C LEU A 108 -12.26 -0.66 -8.62
N ARG A 109 -11.43 -0.08 -7.74
CA ARG A 109 -10.05 0.26 -8.09
C ARG A 109 -9.12 0.20 -6.88
N GLY A 110 -8.00 -0.51 -7.04
CA GLY A 110 -7.03 -0.73 -5.96
C GLY A 110 -7.71 -1.32 -4.73
N ASP A 111 -7.50 -0.69 -3.57
CA ASP A 111 -8.04 -1.10 -2.28
C ASP A 111 -9.47 -0.62 -2.01
N TYR A 112 -10.08 0.13 -2.93
CA TYR A 112 -11.35 0.81 -2.71
C TYR A 112 -12.43 0.35 -3.69
N LEU A 113 -13.62 0.10 -3.14
CA LEU A 113 -14.86 0.03 -3.89
C LEU A 113 -15.60 1.36 -3.75
N TYR A 114 -15.79 2.04 -4.87
CA TYR A 114 -16.54 3.30 -4.93
C TYR A 114 -17.97 3.04 -5.36
N VAL A 115 -18.93 3.47 -4.54
CA VAL A 115 -20.35 3.35 -4.81
C VAL A 115 -20.95 4.74 -5.04
N GLY A 116 -21.47 4.95 -6.25
CA GLY A 116 -22.31 6.08 -6.57
C GLY A 116 -23.72 5.82 -6.03
N ALA A 117 -24.18 6.69 -5.14
CA ALA A 117 -25.46 6.55 -4.46
C ALA A 117 -26.45 7.65 -4.86
N LYS A 118 -27.71 7.45 -4.44
CA LYS A 118 -28.77 8.45 -4.58
C LYS A 118 -28.39 9.78 -3.93
N GLU A 119 -29.09 10.82 -4.37
CA GLU A 119 -28.89 12.20 -3.92
C GLU A 119 -27.53 12.78 -4.25
N GLY A 120 -26.67 12.08 -5.00
CA GLY A 120 -25.36 12.59 -5.43
C GLY A 120 -24.22 12.29 -4.48
N ARG A 121 -24.36 11.24 -3.65
CA ARG A 121 -23.31 10.81 -2.73
C ARG A 121 -22.37 9.79 -3.36
N LEU A 122 -21.08 9.96 -3.08
CA LEU A 122 -20.06 8.95 -3.32
C LEU A 122 -19.74 8.28 -1.98
N VAL A 123 -19.77 6.94 -1.95
CA VAL A 123 -19.33 6.14 -0.81
C VAL A 123 -18.07 5.38 -1.21
N ALA A 124 -17.00 5.48 -0.44
CA ALA A 124 -15.80 4.65 -0.61
C ALA A 124 -15.75 3.60 0.49
N ILE A 125 -15.53 2.35 0.11
CA ILE A 125 -15.39 1.21 1.02
C ILE A 125 -14.00 0.64 0.83
N LYS A 126 -13.18 0.61 1.89
CA LYS A 126 -11.86 0.01 1.84
C LYS A 126 -11.96 -1.50 2.07
N LYS A 127 -11.46 -2.29 1.11
CA LYS A 127 -11.63 -3.75 1.05
C LYS A 127 -11.16 -4.48 2.31
N ASP A 128 -9.98 -4.17 2.81
CA ASP A 128 -9.37 -4.94 3.91
C ASP A 128 -9.92 -4.56 5.28
N THR A 129 -10.17 -3.28 5.48
CA THR A 129 -10.55 -2.73 6.80
C THR A 129 -12.06 -2.58 6.99
N HIS A 130 -12.82 -2.63 5.89
CA HIS A 130 -14.26 -2.34 5.84
C HIS A 130 -14.62 -0.91 6.28
N GLU A 131 -13.64 -0.01 6.35
CA GLU A 131 -13.87 1.40 6.63
C GLU A 131 -14.66 2.04 5.49
N THR A 132 -15.69 2.81 5.86
CA THR A 132 -16.54 3.51 4.90
C THR A 132 -16.42 5.01 5.06
N SER A 133 -16.28 5.70 3.94
CA SER A 133 -16.31 7.16 3.87
C SER A 133 -17.39 7.59 2.89
N SER A 134 -18.04 8.73 3.12
CA SER A 134 -19.09 9.22 2.22
C SER A 134 -19.04 10.73 2.04
N TRP A 135 -19.25 11.20 0.81
CA TRP A 135 -19.19 12.60 0.45
C TRP A 135 -20.35 12.99 -0.48
N GLN A 136 -20.90 14.18 -0.25
CA GLN A 136 -21.97 14.76 -1.06
C GLN A 136 -21.33 15.54 -2.22
N LEU A 137 -21.24 14.93 -3.40
CA LEU A 137 -20.56 15.52 -4.56
C LEU A 137 -21.52 16.22 -5.52
N HIS A 138 -22.70 15.62 -5.75
CA HIS A 138 -23.73 16.16 -6.64
C HIS A 138 -25.03 16.42 -5.89
N LYS A 139 -26.01 17.08 -6.52
CA LYS A 139 -27.38 17.24 -5.98
C LYS A 139 -28.35 16.14 -6.42
N THR A 140 -27.91 15.28 -7.32
CA THR A 140 -28.70 14.22 -7.94
C THR A 140 -27.86 12.97 -8.02
N ASP A 141 -28.54 11.83 -8.07
CA ASP A 141 -27.96 10.48 -8.14
C ASP A 141 -26.73 10.39 -9.05
N ILE A 142 -25.65 9.80 -8.51
CA ILE A 142 -24.47 9.47 -9.30
C ILE A 142 -24.81 8.22 -10.11
N THR A 143 -24.92 8.37 -11.43
CA THR A 143 -25.40 7.31 -12.32
C THR A 143 -24.28 6.61 -13.09
N THR A 144 -23.08 7.17 -13.08
CA THR A 144 -21.89 6.56 -13.71
C THR A 144 -20.65 6.97 -12.93
N LEU A 145 -19.68 6.08 -12.88
CA LEU A 145 -18.45 6.24 -12.11
C LEU A 145 -17.31 5.57 -12.84
N TRP A 146 -16.16 6.23 -12.81
CA TRP A 146 -14.89 5.65 -13.20
C TRP A 146 -13.84 6.13 -12.20
N SER A 147 -12.84 5.30 -11.92
CA SER A 147 -11.74 5.67 -11.04
C SER A 147 -10.46 4.95 -11.43
N ASP A 148 -9.34 5.65 -11.23
CA ASP A 148 -8.00 5.08 -11.21
C ASP A 148 -7.37 5.28 -9.81
N GLU A 149 -6.05 5.19 -9.71
CA GLU A 149 -5.33 5.37 -8.44
C GLU A 149 -5.37 6.82 -7.92
N THR A 150 -5.59 7.79 -8.80
CA THR A 150 -5.37 9.21 -8.50
C THR A 150 -6.61 10.09 -8.73
N HIS A 151 -7.58 9.62 -9.50
CA HIS A 151 -8.75 10.36 -9.91
C HIS A 151 -10.03 9.53 -9.77
N ILE A 152 -11.13 10.24 -9.52
CA ILE A 152 -12.48 9.69 -9.57
C ILE A 152 -13.28 10.59 -10.51
N CYS A 153 -13.86 10.01 -11.55
CA CYS A 153 -14.80 10.70 -12.42
C CYS A 153 -16.22 10.26 -12.10
N THR A 154 -17.11 11.23 -11.88
CA THR A 154 -18.52 10.98 -11.56
C THR A 154 -19.43 11.69 -12.55
N GLY A 155 -20.51 11.02 -12.96
CA GLY A 155 -21.55 11.60 -13.80
C GLY A 155 -22.94 11.42 -13.22
N THR A 156 -23.83 12.36 -13.53
CA THR A 156 -25.25 12.28 -13.17
C THR A 156 -26.13 12.58 -14.38
N LYS A 157 -27.42 12.22 -14.30
CA LYS A 157 -28.41 12.54 -15.33
C LYS A 157 -28.62 14.05 -15.57
N LYS A 158 -28.29 14.93 -14.61
CA LYS A 158 -28.64 16.36 -14.68
C LYS A 158 -27.45 17.32 -14.60
N SER A 159 -26.31 16.87 -14.11
CA SER A 159 -25.06 17.64 -14.02
C SER A 159 -24.06 17.20 -15.10
N VAL A 160 -23.04 18.03 -15.26
CA VAL A 160 -21.88 17.74 -16.11
C VAL A 160 -20.96 16.77 -15.35
N PRO A 161 -20.33 15.80 -16.04
CA PRO A 161 -19.31 14.96 -15.41
C PRO A 161 -18.20 15.77 -14.76
N THR A 162 -17.79 15.35 -13.58
CA THR A 162 -16.79 16.06 -12.76
C THR A 162 -15.72 15.08 -12.31
N VAL A 163 -14.47 15.50 -12.44
CA VAL A 163 -13.28 14.77 -12.01
C VAL A 163 -12.81 15.31 -10.67
N TRP A 164 -12.54 14.38 -9.77
CA TRP A 164 -12.14 14.62 -8.40
C TRP A 164 -10.78 13.99 -8.15
N SER A 165 -9.95 14.62 -7.33
CA SER A 165 -8.70 14.01 -6.89
C SER A 165 -8.97 12.92 -5.87
N HIS A 166 -8.29 11.81 -5.97
CA HIS A 166 -8.21 10.81 -4.91
C HIS A 166 -6.86 10.90 -4.20
N LYS A 167 -6.90 11.08 -2.88
CA LYS A 167 -5.76 10.90 -1.99
C LYS A 167 -6.23 10.02 -0.83
N LYS A 168 -5.39 9.04 -0.45
CA LYS A 168 -5.70 8.11 0.63
C LYS A 168 -6.16 8.87 1.88
N ASN A 169 -7.32 8.47 2.42
CA ASN A 169 -7.95 9.04 3.62
C ASN A 169 -8.40 10.51 3.57
N ASN A 170 -8.44 11.14 2.39
CA ASN A 170 -8.91 12.52 2.23
C ASN A 170 -10.24 12.59 1.47
N GLN A 171 -10.98 13.69 1.71
CA GLN A 171 -12.15 14.03 0.91
C GLN A 171 -11.74 14.29 -0.55
N PRO A 172 -12.51 13.81 -1.55
CA PRO A 172 -12.27 14.14 -2.94
C PRO A 172 -12.36 15.65 -3.19
N GLU A 173 -11.32 16.24 -3.77
CA GLU A 173 -11.29 17.65 -4.17
C GLU A 173 -11.64 17.77 -5.66
N GLU A 174 -12.45 18.76 -6.03
CA GLU A 174 -12.81 18.99 -7.43
C GLU A 174 -11.56 19.43 -8.22
N LEU A 175 -11.15 18.63 -9.20
CA LEU A 175 -10.03 18.94 -10.08
C LEU A 175 -10.51 19.65 -11.35
N HIS A 176 -11.54 19.09 -11.99
CA HIS A 176 -12.04 19.62 -13.25
C HIS A 176 -13.50 19.24 -13.51
N VAL A 177 -14.25 20.15 -14.14
CA VAL A 177 -15.60 19.90 -14.64
C VAL A 177 -15.53 19.75 -16.16
N LEU A 178 -15.92 18.59 -16.71
CA LEU A 178 -15.81 18.24 -18.13
C LEU A 178 -16.86 18.98 -18.98
N ASN A 179 -16.74 20.30 -19.06
CA ASN A 179 -17.80 21.18 -19.54
C ASN A 179 -17.85 21.27 -21.07
N GLN A 180 -18.79 20.53 -21.66
CA GLN A 180 -19.25 20.68 -23.05
C GLN A 180 -20.79 20.76 -23.13
N LYS A 181 -21.45 21.24 -22.07
CA LYS A 181 -22.92 21.15 -21.87
C LYS A 181 -23.46 19.70 -21.91
N ILE A 182 -22.59 18.75 -21.60
CA ILE A 182 -22.86 17.32 -21.65
C ILE A 182 -23.52 16.85 -20.36
N LYS A 183 -24.85 16.70 -20.38
CA LYS A 183 -25.62 16.22 -19.22
C LYS A 183 -26.02 14.77 -19.41
N GLY A 184 -26.01 14.00 -18.33
CA GLY A 184 -26.37 12.58 -18.40
C GLY A 184 -25.41 11.76 -19.23
N ALA A 185 -24.12 12.08 -19.16
CA ALA A 185 -23.10 11.31 -19.84
C ALA A 185 -22.75 10.05 -19.04
N ILE A 186 -22.41 8.98 -19.75
CA ILE A 186 -21.73 7.78 -19.23
C ILE A 186 -20.23 8.08 -19.27
N VAL A 187 -19.50 7.77 -18.20
CA VAL A 187 -18.06 8.02 -18.10
C VAL A 187 -17.28 6.72 -18.04
N THR A 188 -16.15 6.69 -18.74
CA THR A 188 -15.10 5.69 -18.61
C THR A 188 -13.75 6.38 -18.79
N GLY A 189 -12.66 5.65 -18.70
CA GLY A 189 -11.33 6.21 -18.84
C GLY A 189 -10.26 5.14 -18.88
N ASN A 190 -9.06 5.60 -19.20
CA ASN A 190 -7.86 4.79 -19.32
C ASN A 190 -6.67 5.57 -18.70
N GLU A 191 -5.42 5.17 -18.90
CA GLU A 191 -4.26 5.84 -18.32
C GLU A 191 -4.09 7.29 -18.81
N ASP A 192 -4.37 7.54 -20.08
CA ASP A 192 -4.15 8.83 -20.73
C ASP A 192 -5.38 9.77 -20.72
N TYR A 193 -6.59 9.22 -20.76
CA TYR A 193 -7.82 9.91 -21.12
C TYR A 193 -9.02 9.62 -20.21
N ILE A 194 -9.87 10.63 -20.02
CA ILE A 194 -11.27 10.46 -19.61
C ILE A 194 -12.16 10.53 -20.84
N ILE A 195 -13.10 9.60 -20.93
CA ILE A 195 -14.03 9.51 -22.05
C ILE A 195 -15.44 9.63 -21.49
N ALA A 196 -16.22 10.58 -22.01
CA ALA A 196 -17.62 10.75 -21.63
C ALA A 196 -18.50 10.72 -22.87
N GLY A 197 -19.43 9.77 -22.87
CA GLY A 197 -20.43 9.59 -23.91
C GLY A 197 -21.76 10.22 -23.51
N VAL A 198 -22.35 11.04 -24.38
CA VAL A 198 -23.54 11.86 -24.07
C VAL A 198 -24.79 11.26 -24.69
N SER A 199 -25.94 11.54 -24.08
CA SER A 199 -27.27 11.16 -24.62
C SER A 199 -27.69 11.87 -25.92
N ALA A 200 -26.79 12.63 -26.55
CA ALA A 200 -27.00 13.25 -27.86
C ALA A 200 -25.64 13.50 -28.54
N ASP A 201 -25.43 12.80 -29.65
CA ASP A 201 -24.53 13.12 -30.77
C ASP A 201 -23.01 12.95 -30.59
N ALA A 202 -22.47 12.77 -29.38
CA ALA A 202 -21.01 12.73 -29.23
C ALA A 202 -20.45 11.89 -28.07
N ILE A 203 -19.28 11.29 -28.33
CA ILE A 203 -18.34 10.82 -27.32
C ILE A 203 -17.16 11.78 -27.30
N HIS A 204 -16.85 12.33 -26.14
CA HIS A 204 -15.78 13.28 -25.95
C HIS A 204 -14.62 12.63 -25.20
N VAL A 205 -13.40 12.98 -25.59
CA VAL A 205 -12.15 12.46 -25.02
C VAL A 205 -11.34 13.63 -24.47
N TRP A 206 -11.03 13.59 -23.17
CA TRP A 206 -10.23 14.59 -22.48
C TRP A 206 -8.90 14.00 -22.03
N ASP A 207 -7.85 14.78 -22.19
CA ASP A 207 -6.53 14.50 -21.63
C ASP A 207 -6.59 14.57 -20.09
N ARG A 208 -5.98 13.61 -19.40
CA ARG A 208 -5.99 13.53 -17.93
C ARG A 208 -4.98 14.44 -17.24
N ILE A 209 -4.00 14.97 -17.97
CA ILE A 209 -2.95 15.84 -17.42
C ILE A 209 -3.41 17.30 -17.52
N ASP A 210 -3.81 17.71 -18.72
CA ASP A 210 -4.16 19.09 -19.06
C ASP A 210 -5.67 19.38 -18.97
N TRP A 211 -6.51 18.35 -18.85
CA TRP A 211 -7.98 18.43 -18.87
C TRP A 211 -8.55 19.09 -20.14
N LYS A 212 -7.78 19.12 -21.22
CA LYS A 212 -8.21 19.65 -22.50
C LYS A 212 -8.98 18.60 -23.26
N LEU A 213 -10.05 19.04 -23.92
CA LEU A 213 -10.77 18.22 -24.89
C LEU A 213 -9.82 17.93 -26.06
N VAL A 214 -9.39 16.67 -26.19
CA VAL A 214 -8.51 16.20 -27.26
C VAL A 214 -9.34 15.85 -28.49
N GLN A 215 -10.47 15.19 -28.26
CA GLN A 215 -11.25 14.66 -29.35
C GLN A 215 -12.77 14.64 -29.09
N THR A 216 -13.54 14.66 -30.18
CA THR A 216 -14.97 14.40 -30.17
C THR A 216 -15.32 13.47 -31.32
N PHE A 217 -15.85 12.30 -30.99
CA PHE A 217 -16.44 11.36 -31.94
C PHE A 217 -17.92 11.66 -32.06
N SER A 218 -18.35 12.13 -33.21
CA SER A 218 -19.77 12.34 -33.50
C SER A 218 -20.40 11.06 -34.06
N SER A 219 -21.55 10.67 -33.54
CA SER A 219 -22.42 9.68 -34.20
C SER A 219 -23.55 10.43 -34.91
N ASP A 220 -23.90 10.02 -36.13
CA ASP A 220 -25.02 10.62 -36.90
C ASP A 220 -26.42 10.39 -36.28
N THR A 221 -26.49 9.84 -35.06
CA THR A 221 -27.70 9.39 -34.38
C THR A 221 -27.87 10.11 -33.05
N SER A 222 -29.06 10.69 -32.83
CA SER A 222 -29.43 11.43 -31.61
C SER A 222 -29.87 10.53 -30.45
N ASP A 223 -29.39 9.30 -30.41
CA ASP A 223 -29.87 8.28 -29.48
C ASP A 223 -28.92 8.14 -28.28
N PRO A 224 -29.44 7.81 -27.09
CA PRO A 224 -28.60 7.71 -25.91
C PRO A 224 -27.66 6.51 -25.98
N LEU A 225 -26.43 6.72 -25.51
CA LEU A 225 -25.50 5.64 -25.21
C LEU A 225 -25.99 4.89 -23.98
N THR A 226 -25.88 3.57 -23.99
CA THR A 226 -26.27 2.74 -22.84
C THR A 226 -25.08 2.05 -22.16
N GLY A 227 -23.99 1.83 -22.88
CA GLY A 227 -22.73 1.27 -22.37
C GLY A 227 -21.54 1.87 -23.10
N LEU A 228 -20.40 1.95 -22.41
CA LEU A 228 -19.17 2.52 -22.92
C LEU A 228 -17.97 1.79 -22.32
N TRP A 229 -17.14 1.23 -23.19
CA TRP A 229 -15.88 0.58 -22.83
C TRP A 229 -14.73 1.27 -23.58
N ALA A 230 -13.57 1.37 -22.94
CA ALA A 230 -12.38 1.91 -23.58
C ALA A 230 -11.10 1.31 -22.98
N ASN A 231 -10.06 1.27 -23.82
CA ASN A 231 -8.69 1.03 -23.40
C ASN A 231 -7.77 2.10 -24.03
N GLU A 232 -6.46 1.89 -24.06
CA GLU A 232 -5.50 2.86 -24.64
C GLU A 232 -5.64 3.09 -26.16
N HIS A 233 -6.36 2.21 -26.86
CA HIS A 233 -6.41 2.19 -28.32
C HIS A 233 -7.81 2.42 -28.87
N PHE A 234 -8.83 1.82 -28.26
CA PHE A 234 -10.19 1.75 -28.79
C PHE A 234 -11.22 2.30 -27.81
N VAL A 235 -12.27 2.87 -28.39
CA VAL A 235 -13.56 3.09 -27.71
C VAL A 235 -14.59 2.19 -28.35
N VAL A 236 -15.35 1.48 -27.54
CA VAL A 236 -16.51 0.69 -27.95
C VAL A 236 -17.73 1.22 -27.20
N ALA A 237 -18.78 1.58 -27.94
CA ALA A 237 -19.99 2.12 -27.33
C ALA A 237 -21.24 1.45 -27.90
N SER A 238 -22.24 1.21 -27.05
CA SER A 238 -23.57 0.83 -27.51
C SER A 238 -24.37 2.09 -27.88
N ILE A 239 -24.76 2.17 -29.15
CA ILE A 239 -25.48 3.30 -29.74
C ILE A 239 -26.93 2.88 -30.03
N ASN A 240 -27.92 3.65 -29.56
CA ASN A 240 -29.35 3.37 -29.78
C ASN A 240 -29.76 1.94 -29.36
N SER A 241 -29.12 1.40 -28.32
CA SER A 241 -29.33 0.07 -27.76
C SER A 241 -29.08 -1.14 -28.69
N ASN A 242 -29.08 -1.00 -30.01
CA ASN A 242 -28.97 -2.10 -30.98
C ASN A 242 -27.75 -1.97 -31.91
N TYR A 243 -26.96 -0.91 -31.81
CA TYR A 243 -25.71 -0.77 -32.55
C TYR A 243 -24.54 -0.74 -31.61
N ILE A 244 -23.40 -1.25 -32.07
CA ILE A 244 -22.11 -1.09 -31.42
C ILE A 244 -21.24 -0.28 -32.37
N GLY A 245 -20.71 0.84 -31.91
CA GLY A 245 -19.72 1.64 -32.62
C GLY A 245 -18.32 1.39 -32.07
N VAL A 246 -17.34 1.39 -32.96
CA VAL A 246 -15.92 1.25 -32.60
C VAL A 246 -15.12 2.40 -33.19
N TRP A 247 -14.26 2.99 -32.37
CA TRP A 247 -13.35 4.06 -32.75
C TRP A 247 -11.93 3.78 -32.30
N ASP A 248 -10.96 4.22 -33.10
CA ASP A 248 -9.55 4.29 -32.74
C ASP A 248 -9.26 5.67 -32.11
N ILE A 249 -8.80 5.66 -30.86
CA ILE A 249 -8.48 6.85 -30.06
C ILE A 249 -7.26 7.57 -30.64
N LYS A 250 -6.18 6.85 -30.88
CA LYS A 250 -4.89 7.45 -31.26
C LYS A 250 -4.92 8.01 -32.69
N ARG A 251 -5.68 7.40 -33.60
CA ARG A 251 -5.88 7.89 -34.99
C ARG A 251 -7.05 8.86 -35.12
N SER A 252 -7.83 9.02 -34.07
CA SER A 252 -9.06 9.80 -34.13
C SER A 252 -10.04 9.33 -35.22
N MET A 253 -10.13 8.02 -35.45
CA MET A 253 -10.83 7.44 -36.60
C MET A 253 -12.03 6.60 -36.17
N PHE A 254 -13.17 6.78 -36.83
CA PHE A 254 -14.29 5.85 -36.71
C PHE A 254 -14.01 4.59 -37.54
N ILE A 255 -13.99 3.43 -36.90
CA ILE A 255 -13.70 2.15 -37.55
C ILE A 255 -14.97 1.61 -38.22
N GLY A 256 -16.09 1.64 -37.50
CA GLY A 256 -17.37 1.21 -38.03
C GLY A 256 -18.43 1.02 -36.96
N LYS A 257 -19.64 0.68 -37.41
CA LYS A 257 -20.75 0.28 -36.55
C LYS A 257 -21.38 -1.01 -37.03
N VAL A 258 -21.75 -1.85 -36.09
CA VAL A 258 -22.46 -3.12 -36.34
C VAL A 258 -23.82 -3.09 -35.67
N LYS A 259 -24.81 -3.74 -36.28
CA LYS A 259 -26.17 -3.84 -35.73
C LYS A 259 -26.37 -5.21 -35.08
N VAL A 260 -26.61 -5.23 -33.78
CA VAL A 260 -26.94 -6.42 -33.01
C VAL A 260 -28.46 -6.47 -32.87
N ASN A 261 -29.12 -7.35 -33.63
CA ASN A 261 -30.58 -7.40 -33.64
C ASN A 261 -31.12 -8.15 -32.42
N GLY A 262 -32.16 -7.59 -31.78
CA GLY A 262 -32.95 -8.30 -30.76
C GLY A 262 -32.42 -8.19 -29.33
N TYR A 263 -31.31 -7.49 -29.09
CA TYR A 263 -30.73 -7.30 -27.76
C TYR A 263 -30.46 -5.83 -27.53
N LYS A 264 -31.07 -5.27 -26.48
CA LYS A 264 -30.85 -3.88 -26.08
C LYS A 264 -29.77 -3.83 -25.01
N ALA A 265 -28.60 -3.32 -25.37
CA ALA A 265 -27.47 -3.26 -24.44
C ALA A 265 -27.83 -2.42 -23.20
N ASN A 266 -27.69 -3.01 -22.01
CA ASN A 266 -27.66 -2.37 -20.70
C ASN A 266 -26.23 -1.94 -20.35
N ASP A 267 -25.24 -2.74 -20.75
CA ASP A 267 -23.83 -2.54 -20.46
C ASP A 267 -22.97 -3.22 -21.53
N ILE A 268 -21.72 -2.78 -21.68
CA ILE A 268 -20.78 -3.31 -22.66
C ILE A 268 -19.39 -3.43 -22.05
N ASP A 269 -18.72 -4.54 -22.35
CA ASP A 269 -17.33 -4.79 -21.97
C ASP A 269 -16.63 -5.49 -23.14
N ALA A 270 -15.30 -5.45 -23.20
CA ALA A 270 -14.55 -6.07 -24.27
C ALA A 270 -13.20 -6.63 -23.79
N ALA A 271 -12.81 -7.76 -24.39
CA ALA A 271 -11.59 -8.47 -24.05
C ALA A 271 -11.05 -9.26 -25.25
N GLY A 272 -9.87 -8.89 -25.72
CA GLY A 272 -9.28 -9.45 -26.92
C GLY A 272 -10.18 -9.21 -28.12
N LYS A 273 -10.45 -10.29 -28.86
CA LYS A 273 -11.40 -10.31 -29.97
C LYS A 273 -12.89 -10.28 -29.62
N HIS A 274 -13.23 -10.38 -28.33
CA HIS A 274 -14.62 -10.53 -27.91
C HIS A 274 -15.19 -9.21 -27.38
N VAL A 275 -16.44 -8.91 -27.77
CA VAL A 275 -17.27 -7.88 -27.17
C VAL A 275 -18.43 -8.55 -26.44
N PHE A 276 -18.64 -8.17 -25.19
CA PHE A 276 -19.68 -8.67 -24.31
C PHE A 276 -20.79 -7.62 -24.21
N LEU A 277 -22.03 -8.04 -24.47
CA LEU A 277 -23.20 -7.17 -24.41
C LEU A 277 -24.19 -7.74 -23.40
N ALA A 278 -24.37 -7.04 -22.28
CA ALA A 278 -25.40 -7.35 -21.31
C ALA A 278 -26.73 -6.73 -21.77
N SER A 279 -27.83 -7.48 -21.68
CA SER A 279 -29.16 -7.02 -22.11
C SER A 279 -30.23 -7.72 -21.26
N ASP A 280 -31.42 -7.10 -21.19
CA ASP A 280 -32.59 -7.69 -20.55
C ASP A 280 -33.01 -9.03 -21.19
N ASP A 281 -32.73 -9.17 -22.48
CA ASP A 281 -33.08 -10.32 -23.31
C ASP A 281 -31.98 -11.41 -23.39
N GLY A 282 -30.79 -11.18 -22.82
CA GLY A 282 -29.66 -12.11 -22.91
C GLY A 282 -28.30 -11.48 -22.72
N LEU A 283 -27.29 -12.28 -22.35
CA LEU A 283 -25.88 -11.91 -22.48
C LEU A 283 -25.36 -12.41 -23.83
N VAL A 284 -24.89 -11.50 -24.67
CA VAL A 284 -24.42 -11.80 -26.02
C VAL A 284 -22.91 -11.62 -26.10
N ILE A 285 -22.22 -12.62 -26.62
CA ILE A 285 -20.78 -12.58 -26.89
C ILE A 285 -20.59 -12.49 -28.40
N LEU A 286 -19.89 -11.45 -28.83
CA LEU A 286 -19.67 -11.10 -30.21
C LEU A 286 -18.18 -11.14 -30.54
N GLU A 287 -17.86 -11.56 -31.75
CA GLU A 287 -16.55 -11.35 -32.37
C GLU A 287 -16.73 -10.29 -33.46
N LEU A 288 -15.91 -9.24 -33.42
CA LEU A 288 -15.93 -8.19 -34.43
C LEU A 288 -14.98 -8.55 -35.57
N LEU A 289 -15.40 -8.36 -36.82
CA LEU A 289 -14.54 -8.57 -37.98
C LEU A 289 -14.45 -7.29 -38.79
N LEU A 290 -13.23 -6.87 -39.09
CA LEU A 290 -12.94 -5.77 -39.99
C LEU A 290 -12.41 -6.36 -41.30
N ASN A 291 -13.15 -6.18 -42.40
CA ASN A 291 -12.84 -6.77 -43.70
C ASN A 291 -12.59 -8.30 -43.62
N GLU A 292 -13.46 -9.02 -42.91
CA GLU A 292 -13.39 -10.49 -42.69
C GLU A 292 -12.23 -10.98 -41.78
N LEU A 293 -11.41 -10.07 -41.24
CA LEU A 293 -10.40 -10.40 -40.24
C LEU A 293 -10.90 -10.06 -38.84
N THR A 294 -10.68 -10.96 -37.89
CA THR A 294 -10.98 -10.73 -36.47
C THR A 294 -10.28 -9.45 -35.98
N LEU A 295 -11.06 -8.53 -35.43
CA LEU A 295 -10.58 -7.33 -34.77
C LEU A 295 -10.28 -7.66 -33.31
N ASP A 296 -8.99 -7.72 -32.97
CA ASP A 296 -8.55 -7.81 -31.57
C ASP A 296 -8.53 -6.41 -30.95
N LEU A 297 -9.34 -6.20 -29.91
CA LEU A 297 -9.45 -4.95 -29.18
C LEU A 297 -8.40 -4.80 -28.08
N SER A 298 -7.65 -5.87 -27.74
CA SER A 298 -6.60 -5.82 -26.71
C SER A 298 -5.22 -5.52 -27.27
N THR A 299 -4.96 -5.80 -28.54
CA THR A 299 -3.67 -5.50 -29.14
C THR A 299 -3.70 -4.15 -29.85
N PRO A 300 -2.60 -3.39 -29.77
CA PRO A 300 -2.39 -2.28 -30.69
C PRO A 300 -2.47 -2.77 -32.14
N GLU A 301 -2.10 -4.01 -32.47
CA GLU A 301 -1.90 -4.56 -33.82
C GLU A 301 -3.09 -4.51 -34.79
N ALA A 302 -4.30 -4.19 -34.34
CA ALA A 302 -5.33 -3.63 -35.22
C ALA A 302 -4.86 -2.34 -35.96
N HIS A 303 -3.71 -1.78 -35.55
CA HIS A 303 -2.92 -0.75 -36.20
C HIS A 303 -2.52 -1.06 -37.65
N ASP A 304 -2.52 -2.31 -38.10
CA ASP A 304 -2.19 -2.66 -39.49
C ASP A 304 -3.40 -3.00 -40.38
N LEU A 305 -4.63 -2.69 -39.94
CA LEU A 305 -5.85 -2.95 -40.71
C LEU A 305 -6.06 -2.06 -41.96
N GLY A 306 -5.07 -1.22 -42.29
CA GLY A 306 -4.94 -0.56 -43.60
C GLY A 306 -3.73 -1.02 -44.42
N VAL A 307 -2.92 -1.97 -43.91
CA VAL A 307 -1.69 -2.45 -44.56
C VAL A 307 -1.67 -3.99 -44.67
N SER A 308 -2.53 -4.71 -43.94
CA SER A 308 -2.75 -6.15 -44.06
C SER A 308 -3.69 -6.53 -45.21
N LEU A 309 -3.52 -5.88 -46.37
CA LEU A 309 -3.63 -6.63 -47.61
C LEU A 309 -2.27 -7.30 -47.74
N LEU A 310 -2.25 -8.63 -47.80
CA LEU A 310 -1.16 -9.38 -48.43
C LEU A 310 -0.61 -8.51 -49.56
N LYS A 311 0.56 -7.90 -49.33
CA LYS A 311 1.18 -7.04 -50.31
C LYS A 311 1.43 -7.96 -51.48
N THR A 312 0.61 -7.78 -52.52
CA THR A 312 0.59 -8.70 -53.66
C THR A 312 1.92 -8.72 -54.42
N SER A 313 2.86 -7.85 -54.03
CA SER A 313 4.20 -7.78 -54.54
C SER A 313 5.27 -7.93 -53.44
N PRO A 314 6.27 -8.82 -53.63
CA PRO A 314 7.45 -8.92 -52.77
C PRO A 314 8.23 -7.60 -52.64
N TYR A 315 8.14 -6.72 -53.64
CA TYR A 315 8.84 -5.44 -53.66
C TYR A 315 8.30 -4.45 -52.62
N ASP A 316 6.99 -4.44 -52.37
CA ASP A 316 6.37 -3.53 -51.41
C ASP A 316 6.73 -3.90 -49.96
N VAL A 317 6.93 -5.19 -49.70
CA VAL A 317 7.40 -5.71 -48.41
C VAL A 317 8.85 -5.29 -48.20
N LEU A 318 9.71 -5.51 -49.20
CA LEU A 318 11.13 -5.13 -49.11
C LEU A 318 11.33 -3.61 -48.99
N GLU A 319 10.53 -2.79 -49.66
CA GLU A 319 10.63 -1.31 -49.55
C GLU A 319 10.29 -0.83 -48.13
N GLU A 320 9.29 -1.42 -47.49
CA GLU A 320 8.90 -1.07 -46.13
C GLU A 320 9.93 -1.53 -45.10
N VAL A 321 10.46 -2.74 -45.27
CA VAL A 321 11.58 -3.23 -44.47
C VAL A 321 12.79 -2.31 -44.60
N LEU A 322 13.08 -1.79 -45.79
CA LEU A 322 14.12 -0.78 -46.01
C LEU A 322 13.83 0.56 -45.31
N LYS A 323 12.57 1.01 -45.27
CA LYS A 323 12.17 2.22 -44.54
C LYS A 323 12.39 2.06 -43.04
N LEU A 324 11.98 0.93 -42.47
CA LEU A 324 12.19 0.62 -41.05
C LEU A 324 13.67 0.45 -40.73
N ARG A 325 14.45 -0.21 -41.58
CA ARG A 325 15.91 -0.31 -41.44
C ARG A 325 16.56 1.08 -41.42
N ASN A 326 16.22 1.94 -42.39
CA ASN A 326 16.78 3.30 -42.45
C ASN A 326 16.34 4.17 -41.27
N LYS A 327 15.14 3.92 -40.72
CA LYS A 327 14.69 4.55 -39.47
C LYS A 327 15.55 4.09 -38.30
N GLY A 328 15.74 2.78 -38.15
CA GLY A 328 16.62 2.20 -37.14
C GLY A 328 18.05 2.75 -37.22
N ASP A 329 18.60 2.87 -38.42
CA ASP A 329 19.94 3.43 -38.63
C ASP A 329 20.07 4.89 -38.17
N LYS A 330 19.04 5.71 -38.41
CA LYS A 330 19.00 7.10 -37.93
C LYS A 330 18.93 7.15 -36.41
N LEU A 331 18.14 6.26 -35.80
CA LEU A 331 18.01 6.18 -34.35
C LEU A 331 19.34 5.75 -33.70
N VAL A 332 20.06 4.79 -34.30
CA VAL A 332 21.42 4.43 -33.84
C VAL A 332 22.41 5.59 -33.97
N GLN A 333 22.26 6.46 -34.97
CA GLN A 333 23.10 7.66 -35.13
C GLN A 333 22.79 8.74 -34.10
N ASN A 334 21.57 8.77 -33.57
CA ASN A 334 21.13 9.71 -32.55
C ASN A 334 21.33 9.18 -31.12
N ASP A 335 22.00 8.04 -30.95
CA ASP A 335 22.16 7.32 -29.67
C ASP A 335 20.84 6.86 -29.02
N GLU A 336 19.75 6.75 -29.81
CA GLU A 336 18.43 6.26 -29.39
C GLU A 336 18.32 4.75 -29.61
N PHE A 337 19.13 3.97 -28.87
CA PHE A 337 19.33 2.55 -29.16
C PHE A 337 18.11 1.66 -28.91
N LEU A 338 17.29 1.94 -27.90
CA LEU A 338 16.08 1.16 -27.60
C LEU A 338 15.05 1.29 -28.74
N GLU A 339 14.80 2.50 -29.21
CA GLU A 339 13.90 2.74 -30.33
C GLU A 339 14.46 2.11 -31.63
N ALA A 340 15.77 2.14 -31.81
CA ALA A 340 16.41 1.46 -32.93
C ALA A 340 16.19 -0.06 -32.90
N VAL A 341 16.30 -0.71 -31.73
CA VAL A 341 16.00 -2.13 -31.55
C VAL A 341 14.57 -2.43 -32.00
N THR A 342 13.59 -1.67 -31.52
CA THR A 342 12.18 -1.89 -31.91
C THR A 342 11.95 -1.71 -33.42
N ALA A 343 12.65 -0.75 -34.05
CA ALA A 343 12.55 -0.54 -35.49
C ALA A 343 13.14 -1.72 -36.29
N PHE A 344 14.26 -2.30 -35.83
CA PHE A 344 14.86 -3.47 -36.46
C PHE A 344 14.06 -4.76 -36.20
N GLU A 345 13.49 -4.94 -35.01
CA GLU A 345 12.59 -6.07 -34.71
C GLU A 345 11.35 -6.04 -35.60
N LYS A 346 10.71 -4.87 -35.75
CA LYS A 346 9.57 -4.69 -36.67
C LYS A 346 9.96 -5.00 -38.11
N ALA A 347 11.15 -4.57 -38.54
CA ALA A 347 11.66 -4.87 -39.87
C ALA A 347 11.89 -6.39 -40.07
N LEU A 348 12.38 -7.08 -39.05
CA LEU A 348 12.59 -8.53 -39.07
C LEU A 348 11.26 -9.29 -39.07
N GLN A 349 10.31 -8.85 -38.23
CA GLN A 349 8.96 -9.42 -38.11
C GLN A 349 8.22 -9.33 -39.45
N LEU A 350 8.30 -8.18 -40.15
CA LEU A 350 7.73 -8.06 -41.50
C LEU A 350 8.31 -9.05 -42.52
N LEU A 351 9.61 -9.38 -42.43
CA LEU A 351 10.25 -10.40 -43.27
C LEU A 351 9.84 -11.84 -42.91
N ILE A 352 9.47 -12.08 -41.65
CA ILE A 352 9.00 -13.37 -41.15
C ILE A 352 7.54 -13.58 -41.56
N ASP A 353 6.68 -12.59 -41.31
CA ASP A 353 5.23 -12.69 -41.55
C ASP A 353 4.90 -12.80 -43.04
N ASN A 354 5.70 -12.16 -43.90
CA ASN A 354 5.51 -12.18 -45.35
C ASN A 354 6.35 -13.25 -46.07
N THR A 355 6.71 -14.33 -45.37
CA THR A 355 7.53 -15.43 -45.93
C THR A 355 6.94 -15.99 -47.23
N SER A 356 5.62 -16.16 -47.32
CA SER A 356 4.95 -16.75 -48.48
C SER A 356 5.13 -15.93 -49.75
N VAL A 357 5.05 -14.60 -49.65
CA VAL A 357 5.23 -13.65 -50.77
C VAL A 357 6.71 -13.50 -51.12
N LEU A 358 7.59 -13.45 -50.12
CA LEU A 358 9.02 -13.27 -50.33
C LEU A 358 9.74 -14.52 -50.88
N ASN A 359 9.05 -15.66 -51.02
CA ASN A 359 9.57 -16.84 -51.71
C ASN A 359 9.83 -16.59 -53.20
N GLU A 360 9.26 -15.54 -53.79
CA GLU A 360 9.56 -15.09 -55.15
C GLU A 360 10.94 -14.42 -55.27
N VAL A 361 11.49 -13.92 -54.15
CA VAL A 361 12.79 -13.21 -54.04
C VAL A 361 13.61 -13.71 -52.83
N PRO A 362 13.97 -15.01 -52.79
CA PRO A 362 14.54 -15.64 -51.60
C PRO A 362 15.96 -15.14 -51.27
N GLU A 363 16.75 -14.75 -52.27
CA GLU A 363 18.11 -14.26 -52.06
C GLU A 363 18.11 -12.87 -51.42
N GLU A 364 17.25 -11.96 -51.89
CA GLU A 364 17.07 -10.61 -51.34
C GLU A 364 16.53 -10.66 -49.92
N ARG A 365 15.54 -11.54 -49.66
CA ARG A 365 15.02 -11.79 -48.32
C ARG A 365 16.13 -12.24 -47.37
N GLN A 366 16.90 -13.27 -47.75
CA GLN A 366 17.95 -13.80 -46.88
C GLN A 366 19.04 -12.75 -46.62
N LYS A 367 19.43 -11.98 -47.65
CA LYS A 367 20.39 -10.89 -47.51
C LYS A 367 19.89 -9.81 -46.55
N MET A 368 18.63 -9.40 -46.67
CA MET A 368 18.03 -8.37 -45.82
C MET A 368 17.86 -8.85 -44.38
N MET A 369 17.47 -10.11 -44.19
CA MET A 369 17.38 -10.73 -42.88
C MET A 369 18.75 -10.80 -42.18
N ASN A 370 19.80 -11.20 -42.90
CA ASN A 370 21.16 -11.20 -42.35
C ASN A 370 21.64 -9.79 -41.98
N GLU A 371 21.35 -8.79 -42.82
CA GLU A 371 21.73 -7.40 -42.57
C GLU A 371 21.00 -6.82 -41.35
N ILE A 372 19.68 -7.04 -41.23
CA ILE A 372 18.88 -6.58 -40.10
C ILE A 372 19.31 -7.28 -38.82
N ASN A 373 19.54 -8.60 -38.84
CA ASN A 373 20.03 -9.32 -37.66
C ASN A 373 21.37 -8.80 -37.16
N SER A 374 22.30 -8.46 -38.07
CA SER A 374 23.59 -7.86 -37.70
C SER A 374 23.44 -6.47 -37.07
N ARG A 375 22.53 -5.64 -37.62
CA ARG A 375 22.25 -4.29 -37.08
C ARG A 375 21.51 -4.35 -35.74
N LEU A 376 20.53 -5.24 -35.62
CA LEU A 376 19.79 -5.51 -34.39
C LEU A 376 20.75 -5.96 -33.29
N GLY A 377 21.64 -6.93 -33.55
CA GLY A 377 22.65 -7.37 -32.60
C GLY A 377 23.56 -6.22 -32.15
N THR A 378 23.94 -5.32 -33.06
CA THR A 378 24.74 -4.13 -32.74
C THR A 378 23.97 -3.14 -31.86
N ALA A 379 22.69 -2.88 -32.16
CA ALA A 379 21.85 -1.98 -31.38
C ALA A 379 21.54 -2.54 -29.98
N LEU A 380 21.29 -3.84 -29.86
CA LEU A 380 21.11 -4.54 -28.59
C LEU A 380 22.35 -4.42 -27.70
N LEU A 381 23.54 -4.69 -28.26
CA LEU A 381 24.80 -4.55 -27.53
C LEU A 381 25.02 -3.12 -27.04
N LYS A 382 24.79 -2.10 -27.88
CA LYS A 382 24.91 -0.69 -27.47
C LYS A 382 23.92 -0.30 -26.38
N THR A 383 22.68 -0.77 -26.48
CA THR A 383 21.64 -0.54 -25.46
C THR A 383 22.10 -1.10 -24.12
N LYS A 384 22.54 -2.36 -24.10
CA LYS A 384 23.02 -3.01 -22.87
C LYS A 384 24.29 -2.36 -22.31
N ILE A 385 25.24 -1.94 -23.15
CA ILE A 385 26.42 -1.20 -22.68
C ILE A 385 25.99 0.10 -21.96
N SER A 386 25.07 0.87 -22.54
CA SER A 386 24.58 2.10 -21.92
C SER A 386 23.81 1.84 -20.62
N GLU A 387 23.06 0.74 -20.55
CA GLU A 387 22.34 0.33 -19.33
C GLU A 387 23.32 0.00 -18.20
N ILE A 388 24.34 -0.82 -18.47
CA ILE A 388 25.37 -1.16 -17.49
C ILE A 388 26.12 0.07 -17.03
N GLN A 389 26.56 0.94 -17.93
CA GLN A 389 27.30 2.16 -17.56
C GLN A 389 26.48 3.10 -16.66
N ARG A 390 25.16 3.14 -16.86
CA ARG A 390 24.27 3.90 -15.96
C ARG A 390 24.23 3.27 -14.57
N LEU A 391 24.04 1.95 -14.50
CA LEU A 391 24.01 1.22 -13.22
C LEU A 391 25.33 1.33 -12.47
N ASP A 392 26.44 1.29 -13.20
CA ASP A 392 27.80 1.48 -12.70
C ASP A 392 27.95 2.82 -11.99
N ALA A 393 27.57 3.91 -12.67
CA ALA A 393 27.61 5.25 -12.09
C ALA A 393 26.70 5.40 -10.85
N GLU A 394 25.54 4.74 -10.83
CA GLU A 394 24.65 4.76 -9.67
C GLU A 394 25.22 4.00 -8.47
N ILE A 395 25.89 2.86 -8.72
CA ILE A 395 26.55 2.07 -7.66
C ILE A 395 27.79 2.78 -7.14
N GLU A 396 28.59 3.38 -8.03
CA GLU A 396 29.74 4.21 -7.66
C GLU A 396 29.29 5.38 -6.77
N GLN A 397 28.18 6.05 -7.12
CA GLN A 397 27.61 7.10 -6.28
C GLN A 397 27.25 6.60 -4.87
N ILE A 398 26.66 5.42 -4.73
CA ILE A 398 26.34 4.85 -3.41
C ILE A 398 27.61 4.52 -2.63
N SER A 399 28.62 3.97 -3.30
CA SER A 399 29.93 3.68 -2.71
C SER A 399 30.59 4.96 -2.18
N ASP A 400 30.55 6.04 -2.98
CA ASP A 400 31.06 7.36 -2.59
C ASP A 400 30.27 7.99 -1.44
N GLU A 401 28.93 7.86 -1.43
CA GLU A 401 28.08 8.34 -0.33
C GLU A 401 28.41 7.63 0.98
N LEU A 402 28.62 6.31 0.93
CA LEU A 402 29.05 5.51 2.09
C LEU A 402 30.44 5.93 2.59
N ASP A 403 31.40 6.15 1.69
CA ASP A 403 32.76 6.55 2.07
C ASP A 403 32.82 7.97 2.65
N LEU A 404 32.01 8.90 2.13
CA LEU A 404 32.08 10.32 2.50
C LEU A 404 31.21 10.70 3.70
N THR A 405 30.05 10.06 3.84
CA THR A 405 29.03 10.48 4.82
C THR A 405 28.61 9.38 5.77
N GLY A 406 29.07 8.14 5.54
CA GLY A 406 28.63 6.99 6.30
C GLY A 406 27.12 6.90 6.34
N ARG A 407 26.43 7.22 5.23
CA ARG A 407 24.98 7.11 5.06
C ARG A 407 24.61 7.16 3.58
N THR A 408 23.61 6.39 3.18
CA THR A 408 23.01 6.52 1.84
C THR A 408 21.87 7.52 1.83
N VAL A 409 21.76 8.35 0.79
CA VAL A 409 20.60 9.23 0.60
C VAL A 409 19.35 8.42 0.23
N ARG A 410 19.55 7.27 -0.42
CA ARG A 410 18.50 6.31 -0.78
C ARG A 410 18.12 5.44 0.43
N ASP A 411 16.84 5.06 0.48
CA ASP A 411 16.32 4.10 1.45
C ASP A 411 16.82 2.67 1.14
N ASP A 412 16.95 1.84 2.17
CA ASP A 412 17.47 0.47 2.06
C ASP A 412 16.76 -0.34 0.95
N GLU A 413 15.44 -0.20 0.81
CA GLU A 413 14.66 -0.92 -0.20
C GLU A 413 15.02 -0.51 -1.63
N ALA A 414 15.30 0.78 -1.88
CA ALA A 414 15.74 1.22 -3.20
C ALA A 414 17.16 0.75 -3.52
N VAL A 415 18.04 0.67 -2.51
CA VAL A 415 19.38 0.14 -2.73
C VAL A 415 19.33 -1.38 -2.99
N ASP A 416 18.46 -2.11 -2.28
CA ASP A 416 18.18 -3.54 -2.53
C ASP A 416 17.67 -3.80 -3.95
N LYS A 417 16.73 -2.97 -4.43
CA LYS A 417 16.25 -3.03 -5.82
C LYS A 417 17.37 -2.77 -6.82
N LEU A 418 18.22 -1.77 -6.58
CA LEU A 418 19.35 -1.47 -7.47
C LEU A 418 20.35 -2.63 -7.55
N TRP A 419 20.66 -3.28 -6.41
CA TRP A 419 21.53 -4.46 -6.38
C TRP A 419 20.94 -5.64 -7.18
N GLU A 420 19.62 -5.86 -7.10
CA GLU A 420 18.93 -6.89 -7.87
C GLU A 420 18.92 -6.57 -9.37
N GLU A 421 18.65 -5.32 -9.74
CA GLU A 421 18.67 -4.84 -11.12
C GLU A 421 20.06 -5.00 -11.74
N ALA A 422 21.11 -4.55 -11.05
CA ALA A 422 22.50 -4.73 -11.49
C ALA A 422 22.87 -6.21 -11.66
N SER A 423 22.51 -7.05 -10.68
CA SER A 423 22.77 -8.50 -10.75
C SER A 423 22.05 -9.17 -11.93
N ARG A 424 20.84 -8.71 -12.26
CA ARG A 424 20.09 -9.20 -13.43
C ARG A 424 20.72 -8.73 -14.73
N ALA A 425 21.05 -7.44 -14.82
CA ALA A 425 21.68 -6.83 -15.98
C ALA A 425 23.03 -7.49 -16.31
N ILE A 426 23.85 -7.82 -15.30
CA ILE A 426 25.11 -8.56 -15.47
C ILE A 426 24.86 -9.94 -16.12
N LYS A 427 23.90 -10.70 -15.61
CA LYS A 427 23.58 -12.04 -16.15
C LYS A 427 23.08 -11.98 -17.59
N GLU A 428 22.14 -11.08 -17.87
CA GLU A 428 21.60 -10.87 -19.22
C GLU A 428 22.69 -10.45 -20.21
N SER A 429 23.58 -9.56 -19.76
CA SER A 429 24.65 -9.01 -20.60
C SER A 429 25.74 -10.03 -20.91
N ARG A 430 26.05 -10.95 -19.98
CA ARG A 430 26.95 -12.08 -20.26
C ARG A 430 26.37 -13.00 -21.34
N VAL A 431 25.09 -13.38 -21.21
CA VAL A 431 24.41 -14.22 -22.22
C VAL A 431 24.39 -13.53 -23.58
N LEU A 432 24.10 -12.22 -23.62
CA LEU A 432 24.10 -11.46 -24.87
C LEU A 432 25.51 -11.35 -25.49
N ALA A 433 26.53 -11.11 -24.67
CA ALA A 433 27.92 -11.03 -25.13
C ALA A 433 28.40 -12.37 -25.71
N GLU A 434 28.07 -13.49 -25.08
CA GLU A 434 28.37 -14.83 -25.59
C GLU A 434 27.62 -15.13 -26.89
N ALA A 435 26.33 -14.80 -26.96
CA ALA A 435 25.51 -14.97 -28.16
C ALA A 435 26.03 -14.15 -29.36
N GLN A 436 26.73 -13.04 -29.10
CA GLN A 436 27.29 -12.14 -30.11
C GLN A 436 28.82 -12.12 -30.13
N ALA A 437 29.48 -13.21 -29.75
CA ALA A 437 30.95 -13.30 -29.60
C ALA A 437 31.77 -12.94 -30.86
N GLY A 438 31.15 -12.81 -32.04
CA GLY A 438 31.78 -12.33 -33.26
C GLY A 438 31.85 -10.81 -33.42
N ASN A 439 31.27 -10.03 -32.49
CA ASN A 439 31.20 -8.57 -32.57
C ASN A 439 32.18 -7.91 -31.58
N ILE A 440 32.91 -6.88 -31.99
CA ILE A 440 33.82 -6.15 -31.09
C ILE A 440 33.09 -5.55 -29.87
N LEU A 441 31.83 -5.18 -30.03
CA LEU A 441 31.00 -4.64 -28.95
C LEU A 441 30.66 -5.68 -27.88
N SER A 442 30.69 -6.99 -28.19
CA SER A 442 30.44 -8.01 -27.17
C SER A 442 31.59 -8.06 -26.16
N TYR A 443 32.83 -7.87 -26.62
CA TYR A 443 34.00 -7.76 -25.73
C TYR A 443 33.95 -6.49 -24.86
N GLN A 444 33.49 -5.38 -25.43
CA GLN A 444 33.25 -4.16 -24.65
C GLN A 444 32.17 -4.40 -23.60
N LEU A 445 31.06 -5.03 -23.97
CA LEU A 445 29.99 -5.38 -23.02
C LEU A 445 30.52 -6.25 -21.90
N SER A 446 31.30 -7.29 -22.19
CA SER A 446 31.94 -8.13 -21.16
C SER A 446 32.83 -7.31 -20.23
N PHE A 447 33.68 -6.44 -20.77
CA PHE A 447 34.56 -5.59 -19.96
C PHE A 447 33.78 -4.68 -19.00
N VAL A 448 32.76 -3.98 -19.48
CA VAL A 448 31.94 -3.10 -18.62
C VAL A 448 31.12 -3.93 -17.62
N THR A 449 30.66 -5.12 -18.01
CA THR A 449 29.95 -6.04 -17.11
C THR A 449 30.85 -6.51 -15.96
N ASP A 450 32.10 -6.84 -16.24
CA ASP A 450 33.05 -7.29 -15.22
C ASP A 450 33.43 -6.16 -14.26
N ASN A 451 33.53 -4.91 -14.75
CA ASN A 451 33.73 -3.74 -13.88
C ASN A 451 32.53 -3.55 -12.94
N LEU A 452 31.31 -3.53 -13.49
CA LEU A 452 30.08 -3.41 -12.68
C LEU A 452 29.97 -4.51 -11.63
N GLU A 453 30.38 -5.75 -11.96
CA GLU A 453 30.35 -6.86 -10.99
C GLU A 453 31.31 -6.62 -9.82
N ASN A 454 32.52 -6.12 -10.08
CA ASN A 454 33.48 -5.78 -9.02
C ASN A 454 32.97 -4.61 -8.18
N ASP A 455 32.51 -3.53 -8.81
CA ASP A 455 32.04 -2.33 -8.11
C ASP A 455 30.78 -2.63 -7.26
N LEU A 456 29.92 -3.54 -7.76
CA LEU A 456 28.77 -4.06 -7.03
C LEU A 456 29.18 -4.89 -5.80
N GLU A 457 30.21 -5.73 -5.93
CA GLU A 457 30.72 -6.54 -4.81
C GLU A 457 31.33 -5.65 -3.73
N ASP A 458 32.18 -4.70 -4.14
CA ASP A 458 32.81 -3.72 -3.24
C ASP A 458 31.75 -2.87 -2.50
N ALA A 459 30.75 -2.33 -3.22
CA ALA A 459 29.67 -1.55 -2.61
C ALA A 459 28.81 -2.38 -1.64
N ARG A 460 28.56 -3.65 -1.95
CA ARG A 460 27.83 -4.56 -1.04
C ARG A 460 28.61 -4.84 0.24
N GLU A 461 29.92 -5.05 0.14
CA GLU A 461 30.77 -5.25 1.32
C GLU A 461 30.75 -4.02 2.22
N LYS A 462 30.93 -2.83 1.65
CA LYS A 462 30.85 -1.55 2.40
C LYS A 462 29.50 -1.37 3.09
N MET A 463 28.39 -1.62 2.37
CA MET A 463 27.05 -1.53 2.95
C MET A 463 26.83 -2.54 4.07
N ALA A 464 27.36 -3.76 3.95
CA ALA A 464 27.25 -4.77 4.99
C ALA A 464 28.01 -4.36 6.27
N GLN A 465 29.23 -3.83 6.12
CA GLN A 465 30.01 -3.29 7.24
C GLN A 465 29.27 -2.12 7.91
N TYR A 466 28.68 -1.22 7.11
CA TYR A 466 27.89 -0.10 7.62
C TYR A 466 26.66 -0.56 8.41
N ARG A 467 25.87 -1.49 7.85
CA ARG A 467 24.71 -2.10 8.53
C ARG A 467 25.11 -2.80 9.82
N GLU A 468 26.27 -3.45 9.86
CA GLU A 468 26.78 -4.07 11.09
C GLU A 468 27.02 -3.04 12.19
N LYS A 469 27.66 -1.92 11.88
CA LYS A 469 27.93 -0.85 12.86
C LYS A 469 26.65 -0.18 13.39
N ILE A 470 25.67 0.08 12.53
CA ILE A 470 24.33 0.55 12.98
C ILE A 470 23.69 -0.47 13.93
N ASN A 471 23.71 -1.75 13.57
CA ASN A 471 23.11 -2.80 14.40
C ASN A 471 23.81 -2.93 15.76
N GLN A 472 25.13 -2.76 15.81
CA GLN A 472 25.87 -2.71 17.07
C GLN A 472 25.43 -1.52 17.95
N ALA A 473 25.25 -0.33 17.35
CA ALA A 473 24.77 0.85 18.07
C ALA A 473 23.33 0.67 18.60
N LEU A 474 22.42 0.11 17.78
CA LEU A 474 21.05 -0.21 18.20
C LEU A 474 21.00 -1.31 19.27
N ALA A 475 21.85 -2.32 19.17
CA ALA A 475 21.93 -3.38 20.17
C ALA A 475 22.40 -2.83 21.53
N LEU A 476 23.38 -1.92 21.52
CA LEU A 476 23.85 -1.25 22.73
C LEU A 476 22.74 -0.41 23.39
N THR A 477 22.05 0.43 22.62
CA THR A 477 20.96 1.27 23.15
C THR A 477 19.79 0.43 23.67
N HIS A 478 19.37 -0.60 22.94
CA HIS A 478 18.33 -1.52 23.39
C HIS A 478 18.73 -2.33 24.63
N SER A 479 20.01 -2.72 24.75
CA SER A 479 20.52 -3.41 25.95
C SER A 479 20.37 -2.51 27.17
N ILE A 480 20.82 -1.26 27.07
CA ILE A 480 20.71 -0.26 28.15
C ILE A 480 19.24 -0.01 28.52
N ASP A 481 18.37 0.15 27.54
CA ASP A 481 16.92 0.33 27.76
C ASP A 481 16.27 -0.87 28.45
N SER A 482 16.68 -2.08 28.07
CA SER A 482 16.15 -3.31 28.65
C SER A 482 16.54 -3.47 30.11
N GLU A 483 17.79 -3.14 30.46
CA GLU A 483 18.29 -3.13 31.83
C GLU A 483 17.64 -2.02 32.66
N TRP A 484 17.43 -0.83 32.06
CA TRP A 484 16.69 0.26 32.66
C TRP A 484 15.26 -0.18 33.04
N ARG A 485 14.50 -0.73 32.10
CA ARG A 485 13.13 -1.24 32.33
C ARG A 485 13.10 -2.39 33.34
N TRP A 486 14.16 -3.17 33.42
CA TRP A 486 14.30 -4.24 34.42
C TRP A 486 14.48 -3.64 35.83
N MET A 487 15.32 -2.61 35.98
CA MET A 487 15.50 -1.91 37.25
C MET A 487 14.24 -1.19 37.71
N GLU A 488 13.47 -0.60 36.79
CA GLU A 488 12.17 0.00 37.09
C GLU A 488 11.22 -1.01 37.74
N ARG A 489 11.14 -2.23 37.17
CA ARG A 489 10.26 -3.31 37.65
C ARG A 489 10.69 -3.88 39.00
N ARG A 490 11.99 -3.95 39.28
CA ARG A 490 12.53 -4.54 40.52
C ARG A 490 12.52 -3.59 41.74
N ARG A 491 12.05 -2.35 41.57
CA ARG A 491 12.03 -1.31 42.63
C ARG A 491 13.40 -1.09 43.28
N THR A 492 14.47 -1.09 42.48
CA THR A 492 15.82 -0.70 42.93
C THR A 492 15.84 0.73 43.48
N SER A 493 16.81 1.02 44.33
CA SER A 493 16.93 2.35 44.93
C SER A 493 17.27 3.41 43.88
N LEU A 494 16.89 4.67 44.14
CA LEU A 494 17.20 5.78 43.23
C LEU A 494 18.72 6.01 43.08
N ASN A 495 19.52 5.70 44.10
CA ASN A 495 20.99 5.77 44.05
C ASN A 495 21.59 4.70 43.12
N GLU A 496 21.09 3.46 43.16
CA GLU A 496 21.52 2.41 42.24
C GLU A 496 21.16 2.74 40.78
N ARG A 497 19.95 3.28 40.56
CA ARG A 497 19.50 3.72 39.23
C ARG A 497 20.33 4.88 38.68
N LYS A 498 20.73 5.81 39.54
CA LYS A 498 21.61 6.92 39.19
C LYS A 498 22.99 6.40 38.73
N SER A 499 23.62 5.55 39.54
CA SER A 499 24.94 4.98 39.21
C SER A 499 24.93 4.16 37.92
N PHE A 500 23.85 3.42 37.65
CA PHE A 500 23.69 2.72 36.38
C PHE A 500 23.63 3.68 35.19
N LEU A 501 22.79 4.72 35.26
CA LEU A 501 22.64 5.67 34.17
C LEU A 501 23.94 6.43 33.89
N GLU A 502 24.71 6.78 34.92
CA GLU A 502 26.04 7.38 34.76
C GLU A 502 27.00 6.45 34.01
N GLY A 503 27.00 5.16 34.35
CA GLY A 503 27.80 4.15 33.63
C GLY A 503 27.34 3.91 32.19
N ALA A 504 26.03 3.85 31.96
CA ALA A 504 25.46 3.65 30.63
C ALA A 504 25.69 4.85 29.71
N ILE A 505 25.59 6.08 30.24
CA ILE A 505 25.91 7.31 29.50
C ILE A 505 27.39 7.34 29.15
N SER A 506 28.30 7.00 30.07
CA SER A 506 29.74 6.92 29.78
C SER A 506 30.05 5.92 28.65
N GLN A 507 29.41 4.74 28.66
CA GLN A 507 29.58 3.75 27.59
C GLN A 507 29.08 4.25 26.23
N LEU A 508 27.97 5.00 26.22
CA LEU A 508 27.44 5.61 25.01
C LEU A 508 28.33 6.77 24.52
N GLU A 509 28.93 7.54 25.43
CA GLU A 509 29.89 8.60 25.11
C GLU A 509 31.18 8.02 24.49
N ASP A 510 31.74 6.95 25.06
CA ASP A 510 32.90 6.27 24.49
C ASP A 510 32.62 5.79 23.04
N ARG A 511 31.42 5.23 22.80
CA ARG A 511 31.01 4.79 21.46
C ARG A 511 30.69 5.95 20.51
N LEU A 512 30.26 7.10 21.04
CA LEU A 512 30.06 8.31 20.25
C LEU A 512 31.38 8.88 19.76
N ASP A 513 32.41 8.90 20.62
CA ASP A 513 33.76 9.35 20.26
C ASP A 513 34.36 8.48 19.15
N GLU A 514 34.19 7.15 19.22
CA GLU A 514 34.60 6.24 18.14
C GLU A 514 33.87 6.54 16.81
N ALA A 515 32.56 6.83 16.86
CA ALA A 515 31.78 7.19 15.68
C ALA A 515 32.16 8.58 15.13
N GLU A 516 32.65 9.50 15.97
CA GLU A 516 33.20 10.80 15.58
C GLU A 516 34.52 10.68 14.83
N GLU A 517 35.39 9.73 15.19
CA GLU A 517 36.64 9.47 14.48
C GLU A 517 36.42 8.82 13.10
N GLU A 518 35.33 8.07 12.93
CA GLU A 518 34.99 7.34 11.71
C GLU A 518 33.96 8.08 10.81
N ASP A 519 33.59 9.32 11.13
CA ASP A 519 32.64 10.16 10.38
C ASP A 519 31.24 9.52 10.13
N GLU A 520 30.76 8.70 11.07
CA GLU A 520 29.50 7.94 10.94
C GLU A 520 28.26 8.72 11.41
N GLU A 521 27.73 9.60 10.58
CA GLU A 521 26.65 10.53 10.96
C GLU A 521 25.38 9.85 11.51
N GLU A 522 24.95 8.71 10.94
CA GLU A 522 23.74 8.01 11.41
C GLU A 522 23.95 7.34 12.77
N VAL A 523 25.12 6.73 12.99
CA VAL A 523 25.50 6.14 14.28
C VAL A 523 25.59 7.23 15.35
N LYS A 524 26.20 8.37 15.03
CA LYS A 524 26.22 9.56 15.91
C LYS A 524 24.81 10.00 16.28
N GLN A 525 23.89 10.05 15.32
CA GLN A 525 22.52 10.48 15.56
C GLN A 525 21.77 9.53 16.50
N ILE A 526 21.90 8.21 16.31
CA ILE A 526 21.27 7.19 17.16
C ILE A 526 21.80 7.30 18.60
N ILE A 527 23.12 7.34 18.77
CA ILE A 527 23.77 7.36 20.08
C ILE A 527 23.50 8.68 20.81
N SER A 528 23.62 9.83 20.14
CA SER A 528 23.35 11.14 20.74
C SER A 528 21.90 11.29 21.21
N THR A 529 20.94 10.73 20.47
CA THR A 529 19.53 10.70 20.86
C THR A 529 19.35 9.89 22.16
N ALA A 530 19.93 8.69 22.23
CA ALA A 530 19.88 7.85 23.43
C ALA A 530 20.54 8.54 24.65
N ILE A 531 21.70 9.17 24.47
CA ILE A 531 22.38 9.94 25.53
C ILE A 531 21.47 11.06 26.05
N ALA A 532 20.82 11.81 25.16
CA ALA A 532 19.93 12.91 25.54
C ALA A 532 18.73 12.42 26.38
N GLU A 533 18.13 11.29 26.01
CA GLU A 533 17.04 10.68 26.76
C GLU A 533 17.48 10.20 28.14
N HIS A 534 18.60 9.48 28.23
CA HIS A 534 19.12 8.98 29.50
C HIS A 534 19.58 10.11 30.44
N ARG A 535 20.21 11.17 29.91
CA ARG A 535 20.57 12.37 30.71
C ARG A 535 19.35 13.05 31.30
N ARG A 536 18.24 13.14 30.55
CA ARG A 536 16.98 13.72 31.06
C ARG A 536 16.45 12.93 32.26
N VAL A 537 16.53 11.61 32.22
CA VAL A 537 16.10 10.74 33.33
C VAL A 537 17.05 10.88 34.52
N LEU A 538 18.36 10.91 34.28
CA LEU A 538 19.38 11.13 35.31
C LEU A 538 19.17 12.45 36.07
N ASP A 539 18.87 13.53 35.35
CA ASP A 539 18.56 14.85 35.93
C ASP A 539 17.32 14.81 36.83
N GLN A 540 16.27 14.10 36.42
CA GLN A 540 15.06 13.94 37.23
C GLN A 540 15.35 13.21 38.53
N ILE A 541 16.10 12.10 38.47
CA ILE A 541 16.48 11.33 39.66
C ILE A 541 17.34 12.18 40.60
N SER A 542 18.29 12.93 40.06
CA SER A 542 19.17 13.80 40.84
C SER A 542 18.40 14.90 41.57
N ARG A 543 17.38 15.50 40.93
CA ARG A 543 16.50 16.49 41.58
C ARG A 543 15.69 15.86 42.71
N ILE A 544 15.14 14.66 42.51
CA ILE A 544 14.37 13.95 43.54
C ILE A 544 15.23 13.66 44.76
N LEU A 545 16.45 13.16 44.56
CA LEU A 545 17.39 12.87 45.64
C LEU A 545 17.74 14.15 46.42
N SER A 546 18.05 15.25 45.73
CA SER A 546 18.36 16.54 46.37
C SER A 546 17.18 17.13 47.17
N ALA A 547 15.94 16.90 46.72
CA ALA A 547 14.75 17.34 47.44
C ALA A 547 14.50 16.48 48.69
N SER A 548 14.71 15.17 48.61
CA SER A 548 14.56 14.27 49.77
C SER A 548 15.58 14.53 50.88
N GLU A 549 16.80 14.94 50.53
CA GLU A 549 17.82 15.33 51.53
C GLU A 549 17.48 16.65 52.23
N SER A 550 16.65 17.51 51.61
CA SER A 550 16.20 18.77 52.22
C SER A 550 14.99 18.62 53.16
N ASP A 551 14.23 17.52 53.06
CA ASP A 551 13.07 17.25 53.93
C ASP A 551 13.44 16.67 55.31
N ASP A 552 14.66 16.14 55.49
CA ASP A 552 15.16 15.70 56.80
C ASP A 552 15.40 16.89 57.77
N GLU A 553 15.47 18.13 57.27
CA GLU A 553 15.49 19.34 58.12
C GLU A 553 14.10 19.81 58.59
N LEU A 554 13.01 19.30 57.99
CA LEU A 554 11.62 19.66 58.34
C LEU A 554 11.02 18.82 59.48
N GLN A 555 11.76 17.85 60.03
CA GLN A 555 11.33 16.98 61.14
C GLN A 555 11.44 17.63 62.54
N SER A 556 11.12 18.91 62.68
CA SER A 556 10.76 19.46 63.99
C SER A 556 9.61 20.45 63.92
N THR A 557 8.40 19.95 63.70
CA THR A 557 7.16 20.73 63.64
C THR A 557 6.66 21.24 65.00
N LEU A 558 7.43 21.08 66.08
CA LEU A 558 7.08 21.60 67.42
C LEU A 558 8.16 22.59 67.86
N ASP A 559 8.03 23.83 67.39
CA ASP A 559 8.99 24.91 67.62
C ASP A 559 8.89 25.49 69.03
N SER A 560 7.71 25.44 69.65
CA SER A 560 7.51 25.91 71.02
C SER A 560 7.56 24.75 72.03
N ARG A 561 8.19 25.04 73.17
CA ARG A 561 8.23 24.11 74.31
C ARG A 561 6.83 23.77 74.82
N ASP A 562 5.89 24.71 74.72
CA ASP A 562 4.52 24.56 75.21
C ASP A 562 3.68 23.68 74.28
N GLU A 563 3.81 23.81 72.95
CA GLU A 563 3.17 22.88 72.00
C GLU A 563 3.77 21.47 72.09
N ALA A 564 5.07 21.35 72.34
CA ALA A 564 5.70 20.06 72.61
C ALA A 564 5.13 19.41 73.88
N LEU A 565 4.95 20.19 74.95
CA LEU A 565 4.32 19.70 76.19
C LEU A 565 2.86 19.29 75.99
N ASP A 566 2.07 20.08 75.27
CA ASP A 566 0.67 19.78 74.99
C ASP A 566 0.51 18.54 74.10
N ALA A 567 1.37 18.38 73.08
CA ALA A 567 1.37 17.20 72.22
C ALA A 567 1.81 15.93 72.97
N ILE A 568 2.86 16.02 73.79
CA ILE A 568 3.36 14.88 74.58
C ILE A 568 2.36 14.49 75.67
N SER A 569 1.76 15.46 76.37
CA SER A 569 0.73 15.19 77.37
C SER A 569 -0.55 14.62 76.75
N GLY A 570 -0.95 15.12 75.57
CA GLY A 570 -2.02 14.57 74.76
C GLY A 570 -1.77 13.11 74.39
N LEU A 571 -0.58 12.79 73.89
CA LEU A 571 -0.16 11.42 73.60
C LEU A 571 -0.27 10.54 74.84
N LEU A 572 0.39 10.92 75.94
CA LEU A 572 0.40 10.18 77.21
C LEU A 572 -1.01 9.94 77.77
N SER A 573 -1.96 10.86 77.55
CA SER A 573 -3.36 10.69 77.97
C SER A 573 -4.14 9.66 77.14
N VAL A 574 -3.79 9.50 75.86
CA VAL A 574 -4.46 8.60 74.92
C VAL A 574 -3.82 7.20 74.91
N MET A 575 -2.53 7.10 75.26
CA MET A 575 -1.77 5.84 75.28
C MET A 575 -2.47 4.70 76.04
N PRO A 576 -3.01 4.88 77.27
CA PRO A 576 -3.65 3.79 77.99
C PRO A 576 -4.91 3.27 77.28
N LYS A 577 -5.67 4.18 76.65
CA LYS A 577 -6.88 3.83 75.88
C LYS A 577 -6.51 3.06 74.61
N LYS A 578 -5.46 3.49 73.91
CA LYS A 578 -4.94 2.81 72.72
C LYS A 578 -4.37 1.42 73.04
N ARG A 579 -3.64 1.28 74.15
CA ARG A 579 -3.15 -0.02 74.64
C ARG A 579 -4.31 -0.97 74.96
N MET A 580 -5.35 -0.49 75.64
CA MET A 580 -6.53 -1.33 75.93
C MET A 580 -7.32 -1.70 74.67
N ALA A 581 -7.46 -0.78 73.71
CA ALA A 581 -8.12 -1.06 72.43
C ALA A 581 -7.35 -2.12 71.62
N MET A 582 -6.01 -2.04 71.62
CA MET A 582 -5.15 -3.02 70.96
C MET A 582 -5.29 -4.43 71.57
N LEU A 583 -5.30 -4.55 72.90
CA LEU A 583 -5.49 -5.84 73.60
C LEU A 583 -6.87 -6.47 73.32
N GLN A 584 -7.84 -5.70 72.83
CA GLN A 584 -9.18 -6.17 72.45
C GLN A 584 -9.30 -6.55 70.96
N MET A 585 -8.28 -6.26 70.14
CA MET A 585 -8.27 -6.64 68.73
C MET A 585 -8.15 -8.17 68.61
N LYS A 586 -8.82 -8.77 67.63
CA LYS A 586 -8.78 -10.22 67.42
C LYS A 586 -7.73 -10.67 66.40
N ASN A 587 -7.24 -9.75 65.56
CA ASN A 587 -6.28 -10.05 64.50
C ASN A 587 -4.85 -9.70 64.95
N PRO A 588 -3.93 -10.69 65.03
CA PRO A 588 -2.56 -10.47 65.49
C PRO A 588 -1.71 -9.60 64.55
N GLU A 589 -1.97 -9.59 63.24
CA GLU A 589 -1.25 -8.73 62.29
C GLU A 589 -1.65 -7.25 62.42
N GLU A 590 -2.95 -6.99 62.63
CA GLU A 590 -3.43 -5.63 62.93
C GLU A 590 -2.94 -5.13 64.29
N GLN A 591 -2.85 -6.02 65.29
CA GLN A 591 -2.22 -5.71 66.58
C GLN A 591 -0.76 -5.30 66.40
N LYS A 592 0.01 -6.05 65.60
CA LYS A 592 1.42 -5.74 65.31
C LYS A 592 1.58 -4.39 64.60
N LEU A 593 0.75 -4.10 63.60
CA LEU A 593 0.81 -2.83 62.88
C LEU A 593 0.47 -1.63 63.77
N GLU A 594 -0.55 -1.73 64.62
CA GLU A 594 -0.91 -0.66 65.55
C GLU A 594 0.15 -0.48 66.66
N LEU A 595 0.83 -1.56 67.04
CA LEU A 595 1.95 -1.55 67.98
C LEU A 595 3.18 -0.85 67.40
N GLU A 596 3.55 -1.13 66.15
CA GLU A 596 4.64 -0.45 65.43
C GLU A 596 4.37 1.06 65.30
N ARG A 597 3.11 1.44 65.03
CA ARG A 597 2.69 2.86 64.99
C ARG A 597 2.86 3.56 66.33
N LEU A 598 2.52 2.89 67.44
CA LEU A 598 2.69 3.46 68.78
C LEU A 598 4.17 3.57 69.19
N ILE A 599 4.99 2.60 68.81
CA ILE A 599 6.45 2.65 69.02
C ILE A 599 7.04 3.86 68.27
N SER A 600 6.69 4.04 67.00
CA SER A 600 7.13 5.19 66.20
C SER A 600 6.70 6.52 66.80
N ALA A 601 5.44 6.64 67.24
CA ALA A 601 4.92 7.85 67.89
C ALA A 601 5.64 8.16 69.22
N ILE A 602 5.96 7.16 70.05
CA ILE A 602 6.73 7.34 71.29
C ILE A 602 8.18 7.74 70.99
N GLN A 603 8.81 7.19 69.96
CA GLN A 603 10.18 7.56 69.59
C GLN A 603 10.27 9.02 69.15
N GLN A 604 9.32 9.46 68.33
CA GLN A 604 9.21 10.87 67.93
C GLN A 604 8.95 11.78 69.13
N ALA A 605 8.06 11.36 70.05
CA ALA A 605 7.79 12.10 71.29
C ALA A 605 9.04 12.16 72.21
N LEU A 606 9.83 11.08 72.31
CA LEU A 606 11.06 11.04 73.09
C LEU A 606 12.14 11.95 72.52
N GLN A 607 12.32 11.97 71.19
CA GLN A 607 13.25 12.90 70.53
C GLN A 607 12.83 14.35 70.76
N THR A 608 11.54 14.65 70.64
CA THR A 608 10.96 15.97 70.90
C THR A 608 11.14 16.40 72.36
N ALA A 609 10.87 15.49 73.32
CA ALA A 609 11.01 15.75 74.74
C ALA A 609 12.47 16.00 75.15
N ARG A 610 13.42 15.25 74.55
CA ARG A 610 14.86 15.47 74.74
C ARG A 610 15.32 16.81 74.15
N LYS A 611 14.83 17.19 72.96
CA LYS A 611 15.12 18.47 72.32
C LYS A 611 14.70 19.66 73.21
N HIS A 612 13.52 19.57 73.84
CA HIS A 612 12.95 20.63 74.69
C HIS A 612 13.30 20.53 76.19
N LYS A 613 14.17 19.58 76.57
CA LYS A 613 14.64 19.36 77.96
C LYS A 613 13.51 19.06 78.97
N LEU A 614 12.50 18.31 78.53
CA LEU A 614 11.33 17.89 79.31
C LEU A 614 11.62 16.61 80.10
N LYS A 615 12.21 16.76 81.30
CA LYS A 615 12.76 15.61 82.05
C LYS A 615 11.70 14.65 82.59
N GLU A 616 10.55 15.14 83.04
CA GLU A 616 9.50 14.31 83.63
C GLU A 616 8.78 13.50 82.55
N GLU A 617 8.52 14.14 81.41
CA GLU A 617 7.86 13.56 80.25
C GLU A 617 8.74 12.52 79.56
N VAL A 618 10.07 12.72 79.51
CA VAL A 618 11.01 11.69 79.05
C VAL A 618 10.93 10.43 79.92
N ILE A 619 10.81 10.58 81.25
CA ILE A 619 10.69 9.42 82.16
C ILE A 619 9.36 8.70 81.92
N GLN A 620 8.26 9.44 81.77
CA GLN A 620 6.93 8.87 81.51
C GLN A 620 6.87 8.15 80.15
N LEU A 621 7.41 8.76 79.09
CA LEU A 621 7.49 8.15 77.76
C LEU A 621 8.40 6.92 77.74
N GLN A 622 9.51 6.92 78.50
CA GLN A 622 10.39 5.76 78.61
C GLN A 622 9.72 4.60 79.36
N ASN A 623 8.94 4.90 80.41
CA ASN A 623 8.15 3.90 81.13
C ASN A 623 7.06 3.30 80.22
N GLU A 624 6.38 4.13 79.42
CA GLU A 624 5.41 3.65 78.45
C GLU A 624 6.06 2.83 77.33
N MET A 625 7.24 3.24 76.86
CA MET A 625 8.01 2.50 75.86
C MET A 625 8.38 1.10 76.37
N ASN A 626 8.85 0.99 77.60
CA ASN A 626 9.19 -0.29 78.21
C ASN A 626 7.94 -1.19 78.35
N GLY A 627 6.79 -0.61 78.73
CA GLY A 627 5.52 -1.34 78.80
C GLY A 627 4.96 -1.77 77.44
N ILE A 628 5.29 -1.06 76.35
CA ILE A 628 4.94 -1.46 74.98
C ILE A 628 5.89 -2.52 74.44
N ASN A 629 7.19 -2.42 74.73
CA ASN A 629 8.17 -3.41 74.30
C ASN A 629 7.93 -4.79 74.95
N SER A 630 7.49 -4.84 76.21
CA SER A 630 7.11 -6.13 76.82
C SER A 630 5.89 -6.75 76.12
N LEU A 631 4.92 -5.92 75.70
CA LEU A 631 3.77 -6.38 74.93
C LEU A 631 4.16 -6.81 73.51
N TYR A 632 5.17 -6.17 72.92
CA TYR A 632 5.73 -6.54 71.62
C TYR A 632 6.36 -7.92 71.66
N GLU A 633 7.18 -8.20 72.68
CA GLU A 633 7.77 -9.53 72.89
C GLU A 633 6.68 -10.60 73.10
N ASP A 634 5.64 -10.30 73.89
CA ASP A 634 4.51 -11.21 74.13
C ASP A 634 3.66 -11.50 72.87
N ILE A 635 3.45 -10.51 72.00
CA ILE A 635 2.63 -10.65 70.78
C ILE A 635 3.43 -11.35 69.67
N VAL A 636 4.71 -11.00 69.50
CA VAL A 636 5.58 -11.66 68.52
C VAL A 636 5.81 -13.13 68.89
N GLY A 637 5.99 -13.44 70.19
CA GLY A 637 6.07 -14.82 70.66
C GLY A 637 4.83 -15.65 70.33
N LYS A 638 3.63 -15.09 70.46
CA LYS A 638 2.37 -15.78 70.10
C LYS A 638 2.22 -16.03 68.60
N ILE A 639 2.64 -15.07 67.77
CA ILE A 639 2.59 -15.20 66.31
C ILE A 639 3.59 -16.27 65.84
N GLU A 640 4.77 -16.33 66.46
CA GLU A 640 5.78 -17.36 66.17
C GLU A 640 5.31 -18.75 66.63
N ASP A 641 4.67 -18.88 67.80
CA ASP A 641 4.09 -20.15 68.28
C ASP A 641 2.91 -20.65 67.42
N GLU A 642 1.99 -19.77 66.99
CA GLU A 642 0.88 -20.12 66.09
C GLU A 642 1.39 -20.58 64.69
N SER A 643 2.47 -19.95 64.19
CA SER A 643 3.12 -20.37 62.94
C SER A 643 3.86 -21.71 63.03
N ALA A 644 4.32 -22.10 64.23
CA ALA A 644 4.93 -23.39 64.51
C ALA A 644 3.89 -24.53 64.67
N GLU A 645 2.68 -24.22 65.15
CA GLU A 645 1.56 -25.18 65.21
C GLU A 645 0.93 -25.44 63.83
N GLU A 646 0.82 -24.43 62.96
CA GLU A 646 0.35 -24.61 61.57
C GLU A 646 1.32 -25.46 60.71
N THR A 647 2.63 -25.34 60.96
CA THR A 647 3.66 -26.14 60.25
C THR A 647 3.77 -27.59 60.77
N THR A 648 3.30 -27.88 61.98
CA THR A 648 3.25 -29.26 62.53
C THR A 648 1.95 -29.99 62.20
N THR A 649 0.83 -29.27 62.06
CA THR A 649 -0.45 -29.84 61.58
C THR A 649 -0.43 -30.18 60.08
N THR A 650 0.15 -29.32 59.23
CA THR A 650 0.34 -29.62 57.79
C THR A 650 1.32 -30.77 57.52
N LYS A 651 2.21 -31.11 58.46
CA LYS A 651 3.06 -32.32 58.38
C LYS A 651 2.33 -33.61 58.76
N LYS A 652 1.27 -33.57 59.58
CA LYS A 652 0.47 -34.76 59.93
C LYS A 652 -0.58 -35.12 58.88
N GLU A 653 -1.10 -34.16 58.13
CA GLU A 653 -2.02 -34.44 57.01
C GLU A 653 -1.33 -34.94 55.72
N LYS A 654 0.00 -34.81 55.60
CA LYS A 654 0.77 -35.37 54.48
C LYS A 654 1.27 -36.81 54.69
N VAL A 655 0.95 -37.46 55.82
CA VAL A 655 1.37 -38.84 56.14
C VAL A 655 0.17 -39.74 56.50
N ALA A 656 -1.05 -39.38 56.08
CA ALA A 656 -2.24 -40.24 56.15
C ALA A 656 -2.70 -40.66 54.76
#